data_AF-A0A919FUU4-F1
#
_entry.id   AF-A0A919FUU4-F1
#
_cell.length_a   1.000
_cell.length_b   1.000
_cell.length_c   1.000
_cell.angle_alpha   90.00
_cell.angle_beta   90.00
_cell.angle_gamma   90.00
#
_symmetry.space_group_name_H-M   'P 1'
#
loop_
_entity.id
_entity.type
_entity.pdbx_description
1 polymer ?
#
loop_
_entity_poly.entity_id
_entity_poly.type
_entity_poly.pdbx_seq_one_letter_code
_entity_poly.pdbx_strand_id
1 'polypeptide(L)'
;MLRRSLVTVAATAVVVTATGLPAVAVDNYPDEPSEAAASVLDSTLFQEALLAAASSDAGSVSNPGPNEGNLNVDLLGSELISIGDVEVPLDEILDFGQLGALASKSEASSAIDAHAVSGLIGADGGVTLDGETEDFGKASVDVLSAARLLGVDGLTDQIVDQLLLELGAGAAEVTAEDGVILDQDGVGGLGQYRVGDADLVLHSPVIEDAASSIYDIGGTIDTTVEDLVNENLDISALTGLFDAVPGVPTPTVTVDSDMQENLFQSVVGEPITSANQLITIDLSTGELEIHLDKLVDNPDETEGGLNELPPNYELIDDTTYPLIAETVHELMQEVTRILVGAIEDSLNSVTVNLAFYEEGPLGTLDVSWSIPLADAVNGDFPEAENNSTGTMAPIATVLVGTINTTGGALAPILAPVYELLISDEGDNIFELLINDITTDAITTPIREMLSPVFDVLAEVLSITINRQVTETSTNASGEDVVSSLDLSALSIALLPASEAARINLGNAAVRITPDGDGGPGEIDPSLTVDPASVAPGQATLASGVGYTPDSTATVQLMDPEGNPVGDPIPVDTNAEGAFTAEVPVPDDADLGDYTVIGTDDTTGEAAEAPLEVVVGSDVCATDPTLTVEPTAAYPGDTVSVVGQGFTAGVPVVVQLRDLEGNAVGEPITVTPDEACGFITELIIPRGAEPGDHVVEAQPEDGSEGAEAPLEILDPGTNPPAECTDPTITADPTVVEAGDEVMITGTGFPAGVDVTVQLQDTEGNDIGGPVSVTVDADCGFTTPITVPEGTPPGVIIVDAQPDDGSEGAQTPIAVSESLGGGNDRDLSARFEKPAVRQGDEQTFYASGFDAGEVVVGIINSEPIALPAQAADSDGNVEWTFTVPRNMDVGPHQGIAVSTAEGDSAMAEFDVLAASFDTGSDGDGSGASGDPDDGPLASTGANVTALVAATVLLLGAGAVMIKRRREISQAFATAMGRMTDDSRPV
;
A
#
# COMPACT_ATOMS: atom_id res chain seq x y z
N MET A 1 36.99 22.01 29.55
CA MET A 1 37.52 23.00 28.58
C MET A 1 38.89 22.55 28.06
N LEU A 2 38.93 21.88 26.91
CA LEU A 2 40.14 21.75 26.08
C LEU A 2 39.71 21.36 24.66
N ARG A 3 40.46 21.91 23.69
CA ARG A 3 40.09 22.14 22.30
C ARG A 3 40.16 20.86 21.46
N ARG A 4 39.06 20.50 20.77
CA ARG A 4 39.08 19.56 19.64
C ARG A 4 39.74 20.24 18.42
N SER A 5 40.71 19.54 17.84
CA SER A 5 41.40 19.94 16.61
C SER A 5 40.58 19.44 15.43
N LEU A 6 40.03 20.36 14.62
CA LEU A 6 39.35 20.00 13.37
C LEU A 6 40.36 19.38 12.39
N VAL A 7 40.15 18.10 12.06
CA VAL A 7 40.67 17.49 10.84
C VAL A 7 39.59 17.68 9.77
N THR A 8 39.92 18.45 8.73
CA THR A 8 39.04 18.74 7.61
C THR A 8 39.12 17.58 6.61
N VAL A 9 38.20 16.61 6.71
CA VAL A 9 37.91 15.66 5.62
C VAL A 9 36.86 16.31 4.73
N ALA A 10 37.13 16.34 3.43
CA ALA A 10 36.27 16.96 2.44
C ALA A 10 34.97 16.16 2.29
N ALA A 11 33.87 16.69 2.84
CA ALA A 11 32.52 16.20 2.60
C ALA A 11 32.13 16.50 1.15
N THR A 12 32.08 15.48 0.31
CA THR A 12 31.16 15.45 -0.83
C THR A 12 29.75 15.46 -0.24
N ALA A 13 29.01 16.53 -0.48
CA ALA A 13 27.61 16.65 -0.10
C ALA A 13 26.79 15.63 -0.89
N VAL A 14 26.62 14.44 -0.32
CA VAL A 14 25.42 13.65 -0.53
C VAL A 14 24.38 14.32 0.35
N VAL A 15 23.36 14.91 -0.27
CA VAL A 15 22.13 15.25 0.44
C VAL A 15 21.45 13.91 0.67
N VAL A 16 21.75 13.29 1.81
CA VAL A 16 20.93 12.21 2.36
C VAL A 16 19.77 12.92 3.03
N THR A 17 18.60 12.90 2.40
CA THR A 17 17.34 13.03 3.13
C THR A 17 17.33 11.90 4.15
N ALA A 18 17.02 12.20 5.41
CA ALA A 18 16.92 11.23 6.50
C ALA A 18 15.70 10.29 6.34
N THR A 19 15.60 9.62 5.19
CA THR A 19 14.73 8.46 5.01
C THR A 19 15.52 7.28 5.55
N GLY A 20 15.38 7.05 6.87
CA GLY A 20 15.90 5.86 7.52
C GLY A 20 15.33 4.62 6.81
N LEU A 21 16.15 3.58 6.66
CA LEU A 21 15.71 2.35 6.02
C LEU A 21 14.50 1.76 6.80
N PRO A 22 13.46 1.26 6.11
CA PRO A 22 12.25 0.74 6.74
C PRO A 22 12.55 -0.45 7.66
N ALA A 23 11.67 -0.73 8.62
CA ALA A 23 11.76 -1.83 9.58
C ALA A 23 11.50 -3.20 8.94
N VAL A 24 10.54 -3.22 8.02
CA VAL A 24 10.24 -4.26 7.05
C VAL A 24 9.66 -3.47 5.87
N ALA A 25 10.12 -3.73 4.66
CA ALA A 25 9.68 -2.93 3.52
C ALA A 25 8.24 -3.31 3.15
N VAL A 26 7.29 -2.41 3.42
CA VAL A 26 6.14 -2.20 2.51
C VAL A 26 6.66 -1.48 1.27
N ASP A 27 5.97 -1.63 0.12
CA ASP A 27 6.45 -1.35 -1.26
C ASP A 27 6.84 -2.60 -2.07
N ASN A 28 6.44 -3.80 -1.62
CA ASN A 28 6.47 -5.01 -2.46
C ASN A 28 5.37 -4.96 -3.53
N TYR A 29 4.28 -4.23 -3.26
CA TYR A 29 3.14 -4.03 -4.15
C TYR A 29 2.89 -2.52 -4.38
N PRO A 30 3.82 -1.78 -5.00
CA PRO A 30 3.78 -0.31 -5.11
C PRO A 30 2.53 0.23 -5.82
N ASP A 31 1.99 -0.57 -6.75
CA ASP A 31 0.83 -0.20 -7.57
C ASP A 31 -0.50 -0.56 -6.91
N GLU A 32 -0.48 -1.18 -5.72
CA GLU A 32 -1.68 -1.63 -5.01
C GLU A 32 -2.10 -0.64 -3.89
N PRO A 33 -3.42 -0.44 -3.69
CA PRO A 33 -3.94 0.60 -2.82
C PRO A 33 -3.62 0.36 -1.33
N SER A 34 -3.62 -0.90 -0.89
CA SER A 34 -3.06 -1.30 0.41
C SER A 34 -2.10 -2.47 0.30
N GLU A 35 -1.17 -2.51 1.24
CA GLU A 35 -0.17 -3.55 1.43
C GLU A 35 0.12 -3.74 2.93
N ALA A 36 0.36 -4.99 3.33
CA ALA A 36 0.83 -5.35 4.66
C ALA A 36 2.11 -6.19 4.52
N ALA A 37 3.10 -5.93 5.37
CA ALA A 37 4.32 -6.74 5.47
C ALA A 37 4.70 -6.95 6.93
N ALA A 38 5.11 -8.16 7.29
CA ALA A 38 5.58 -8.47 8.64
C ALA A 38 6.83 -9.34 8.55
N SER A 39 7.74 -9.18 9.51
CA SER A 39 8.92 -10.04 9.61
C SER A 39 9.38 -10.16 11.06
N VAL A 40 9.74 -11.37 11.49
CA VAL A 40 10.34 -11.58 12.81
C VAL A 40 11.72 -10.91 12.89
N LEU A 41 12.49 -10.97 11.80
CA LEU A 41 13.86 -10.48 11.71
C LEU A 41 14.06 -9.79 10.37
N ASP A 42 14.48 -8.53 10.44
CA ASP A 42 14.88 -7.74 9.27
C ASP A 42 16.27 -7.15 9.49
N SER A 43 17.07 -7.08 8.43
CA SER A 43 18.36 -6.43 8.51
C SER A 43 18.85 -5.96 7.15
N THR A 44 19.54 -4.83 7.17
CA THR A 44 20.29 -4.30 6.02
C THR A 44 21.58 -5.07 5.74
N LEU A 45 21.95 -6.02 6.61
CA LEU A 45 23.19 -6.80 6.55
C LEU A 45 23.04 -8.17 5.87
N PHE A 46 21.81 -8.67 5.72
CA PHE A 46 21.54 -10.00 5.15
C PHE A 46 21.27 -9.92 3.65
N GLN A 47 21.50 -11.03 2.94
CA GLN A 47 21.07 -11.17 1.55
C GLN A 47 19.54 -11.35 1.49
N GLU A 48 18.88 -10.79 0.45
CA GLU A 48 17.42 -10.85 0.22
C GLU A 48 16.81 -12.25 0.38
N ALA A 49 17.54 -13.30 0.01
CA ALA A 49 17.05 -14.68 0.08
C ALA A 49 16.83 -15.21 1.51
N LEU A 50 17.45 -14.56 2.51
CA LEU A 50 17.38 -14.97 3.92
C LEU A 50 16.28 -14.21 4.68
N LEU A 51 15.98 -12.98 4.25
CA LEU A 51 14.86 -12.16 4.72
C LEU A 51 13.50 -12.84 4.47
N ALA A 52 13.38 -13.54 3.34
CA ALA A 52 12.16 -14.28 2.95
C ALA A 52 11.81 -15.47 3.86
N ALA A 53 12.73 -15.93 4.72
CA ALA A 53 12.53 -17.12 5.56
C ALA A 53 11.81 -16.82 6.89
N ALA A 54 11.45 -15.57 7.16
CA ALA A 54 10.74 -15.16 8.38
C ALA A 54 9.82 -13.96 8.16
N SER A 55 9.52 -13.67 6.90
CA SER A 55 8.69 -12.57 6.46
C SER A 55 7.41 -13.06 5.79
N SER A 56 6.40 -12.22 5.81
CA SER A 56 5.14 -12.36 5.09
C SER A 56 4.81 -11.00 4.48
N ASP A 57 4.17 -11.03 3.32
CA ASP A 57 3.70 -9.86 2.60
C ASP A 57 2.31 -10.15 2.01
N ALA A 58 1.49 -9.11 1.86
CA ALA A 58 0.16 -9.19 1.27
C ALA A 58 -0.18 -7.85 0.58
N GLY A 59 -0.73 -7.93 -0.62
CA GLY A 59 -1.25 -6.80 -1.39
C GLY A 59 -2.75 -6.98 -1.65
N SER A 60 -3.53 -5.91 -1.52
CA SER A 60 -5.00 -5.94 -1.61
C SER A 60 -5.59 -6.59 -2.87
N VAL A 61 -4.87 -6.62 -3.99
CA VAL A 61 -5.37 -7.10 -5.27
C VAL A 61 -4.72 -8.42 -5.65
N SER A 62 -3.39 -8.45 -5.75
CA SER A 62 -2.70 -9.64 -6.29
C SER A 62 -2.51 -10.75 -5.26
N ASN A 63 -2.46 -10.41 -3.97
CA ASN A 63 -2.15 -11.35 -2.90
C ASN A 63 -2.72 -10.89 -1.53
N PRO A 64 -4.05 -10.93 -1.32
CA PRO A 64 -4.67 -10.34 -0.13
C PRO A 64 -4.35 -11.08 1.19
N GLY A 65 -3.74 -12.27 1.12
CA GLY A 65 -3.45 -13.10 2.29
C GLY A 65 -4.70 -13.79 2.87
N PRO A 66 -4.66 -14.23 4.15
CA PRO A 66 -3.51 -14.13 5.06
C PRO A 66 -2.33 -15.00 4.60
N ASN A 67 -1.13 -14.41 4.62
CA ASN A 67 0.14 -15.08 4.34
C ASN A 67 0.94 -15.19 5.62
N GLU A 68 1.66 -16.31 5.80
CA GLU A 68 2.44 -16.59 7.01
C GLU A 68 3.89 -16.96 6.67
N GLY A 69 4.83 -16.50 7.50
CA GLY A 69 6.25 -16.81 7.43
C GLY A 69 6.78 -17.33 8.77
N ASN A 70 7.44 -18.48 8.81
CA ASN A 70 7.99 -19.06 10.05
C ASN A 70 9.50 -18.92 10.09
N LEU A 71 10.05 -18.35 11.17
CA LEU A 71 11.50 -18.17 11.29
C LEU A 71 12.25 -19.51 11.36
N ASN A 72 13.20 -19.71 10.46
CA ASN A 72 14.10 -20.86 10.48
C ASN A 72 15.54 -20.47 10.86
N VAL A 73 15.84 -20.56 12.16
CA VAL A 73 17.16 -20.20 12.73
C VAL A 73 18.32 -21.04 12.20
N ASP A 74 18.08 -22.28 11.75
CA ASP A 74 19.14 -23.14 11.18
C ASP A 74 19.68 -22.59 9.85
N LEU A 75 18.90 -21.76 9.14
CA LEU A 75 19.33 -21.10 7.90
C LEU A 75 20.17 -19.84 8.18
N LEU A 76 19.99 -19.19 9.34
CA LEU A 76 20.65 -17.93 9.68
C LEU A 76 22.10 -18.10 10.12
N GLY A 77 22.41 -19.17 10.86
CA GLY A 77 23.72 -19.32 11.52
C GLY A 77 24.93 -19.41 10.59
N SER A 78 24.77 -19.85 9.33
CA SER A 78 25.91 -19.97 8.38
C SER A 78 26.12 -18.78 7.47
N GLU A 79 25.32 -17.73 7.59
CA GLU A 79 25.35 -16.59 6.67
C GLU A 79 26.51 -15.64 6.99
N LEU A 80 27.19 -15.16 5.95
CA LEU A 80 28.23 -14.14 6.08
C LEU A 80 27.59 -12.75 6.00
N ILE A 81 27.78 -11.94 7.03
CA ILE A 81 27.42 -10.52 7.04
C ILE A 81 28.63 -9.65 6.70
N SER A 82 28.41 -8.60 5.92
CA SER A 82 29.44 -7.62 5.56
C SER A 82 29.33 -6.39 6.48
N ILE A 83 30.30 -6.22 7.37
CA ILE A 83 30.41 -5.03 8.23
C ILE A 83 31.59 -4.19 7.71
N GLY A 84 31.28 -3.15 6.95
CA GLY A 84 32.31 -2.36 6.25
C GLY A 84 33.05 -3.18 5.19
N ASP A 85 34.37 -3.35 5.35
CA ASP A 85 35.24 -4.12 4.45
C ASP A 85 35.46 -5.59 4.90
N VAL A 86 34.79 -6.04 5.97
CA VAL A 86 35.02 -7.37 6.59
C VAL A 86 33.75 -8.22 6.50
N GLU A 87 33.89 -9.47 6.02
CA GLU A 87 32.85 -10.50 6.04
C GLU A 87 33.03 -11.39 7.28
N VAL A 88 32.00 -11.53 8.10
CA VAL A 88 32.00 -12.36 9.32
C VAL A 88 30.75 -13.23 9.35
N PRO A 89 30.84 -14.51 9.74
CA PRO A 89 29.65 -15.32 10.01
C PRO A 89 28.75 -14.68 11.08
N LEU A 90 27.45 -14.69 10.85
CA LEU A 90 26.49 -14.08 11.77
C LEU A 90 26.49 -14.75 13.16
N ASP A 91 26.71 -16.06 13.21
CA ASP A 91 26.81 -16.84 14.46
C ASP A 91 28.04 -16.51 15.31
N GLU A 92 29.03 -15.79 14.77
CA GLU A 92 30.16 -15.27 15.55
C GLU A 92 29.81 -13.98 16.33
N ILE A 93 28.70 -13.32 16.01
CA ILE A 93 28.30 -12.04 16.61
C ILE A 93 26.94 -12.14 17.29
N LEU A 94 26.01 -12.93 16.74
CA LEU A 94 24.63 -13.01 17.19
C LEU A 94 24.18 -14.47 17.35
N ASP A 95 23.75 -14.83 18.56
CA ASP A 95 23.08 -16.10 18.83
C ASP A 95 21.57 -15.88 18.88
N PHE A 96 20.83 -16.60 18.03
CA PHE A 96 19.38 -16.48 17.91
C PHE A 96 18.61 -17.29 18.97
N GLY A 97 19.29 -18.07 19.81
CA GLY A 97 18.67 -18.75 20.97
C GLY A 97 17.37 -19.48 20.64
N GLN A 98 16.27 -19.07 21.27
CA GLN A 98 14.93 -19.67 21.12
C GLN A 98 14.02 -18.96 20.10
N LEU A 99 14.53 -18.02 19.31
CA LEU A 99 13.73 -17.23 18.36
C LEU A 99 13.00 -18.06 17.29
N GLY A 100 13.39 -19.32 17.05
CA GLY A 100 12.78 -20.19 16.04
C GLY A 100 11.32 -20.58 16.26
N ALA A 101 10.67 -20.12 17.35
CA ALA A 101 9.23 -20.30 17.59
C ALA A 101 8.37 -19.12 17.07
N LEU A 102 9.01 -18.07 16.56
CA LEU A 102 8.35 -16.86 16.08
C LEU A 102 7.94 -16.99 14.61
N ALA A 103 6.86 -16.30 14.28
CA ALA A 103 6.32 -16.23 12.93
C ALA A 103 5.82 -14.82 12.61
N SER A 104 5.57 -14.57 11.33
CA SER A 104 4.94 -13.38 10.81
C SER A 104 3.66 -13.74 10.06
N LYS A 105 2.69 -12.84 10.07
CA LYS A 105 1.45 -12.92 9.30
C LYS A 105 1.16 -11.56 8.68
N SER A 106 0.70 -11.55 7.43
CA SER A 106 0.29 -10.34 6.71
C SER A 106 -0.99 -10.58 5.92
N GLU A 107 -1.89 -9.61 5.92
CA GLU A 107 -3.20 -9.67 5.28
C GLU A 107 -3.58 -8.26 4.80
N ALA A 108 -4.07 -8.13 3.57
CA ALA A 108 -4.58 -6.89 3.00
C ALA A 108 -5.97 -7.19 2.43
N SER A 109 -6.99 -7.09 3.28
CA SER A 109 -8.34 -7.57 2.98
C SER A 109 -9.15 -6.62 2.09
N SER A 110 -8.78 -5.35 2.05
CA SER A 110 -9.38 -4.32 1.19
C SER A 110 -8.35 -3.23 0.86
N ALA A 111 -8.70 -2.25 0.04
CA ALA A 111 -7.81 -1.12 -0.25
C ALA A 111 -7.47 -0.20 0.91
N ILE A 112 -8.23 -0.30 2.00
CA ILE A 112 -8.10 0.58 3.15
C ILE A 112 -7.90 -0.22 4.44
N ASP A 113 -8.00 -1.55 4.37
CA ASP A 113 -7.81 -2.48 5.48
C ASP A 113 -6.58 -3.35 5.24
N ALA A 114 -5.69 -3.36 6.22
CA ALA A 114 -4.46 -4.13 6.17
C ALA A 114 -3.99 -4.49 7.60
N HIS A 115 -3.47 -5.69 7.76
CA HIS A 115 -3.05 -6.26 9.04
C HIS A 115 -1.69 -6.93 8.88
N ALA A 116 -0.74 -6.53 9.71
CA ALA A 116 0.58 -7.12 9.79
C ALA A 116 0.92 -7.44 11.24
N VAL A 117 1.39 -8.66 11.50
CA VAL A 117 1.79 -9.08 12.84
C VAL A 117 3.02 -9.98 12.78
N SER A 118 3.96 -9.79 13.69
CA SER A 118 5.06 -10.72 13.98
C SER A 118 5.07 -11.03 15.47
N GLY A 119 5.21 -12.30 15.83
CA GLY A 119 5.08 -12.74 17.21
C GLY A 119 5.10 -14.26 17.39
N LEU A 120 4.55 -14.72 18.51
CA LEU A 120 4.50 -16.13 18.88
C LEU A 120 3.43 -16.88 18.10
N ILE A 121 3.68 -18.15 17.78
CA ILE A 121 2.66 -19.03 17.23
C ILE A 121 1.76 -19.52 18.38
N GLY A 122 0.52 -19.05 18.40
CA GLY A 122 -0.53 -19.44 19.33
C GLY A 122 -0.94 -20.90 19.21
N ALA A 123 -1.66 -21.40 20.21
CA ALA A 123 -2.11 -22.81 20.26
C ALA A 123 -3.11 -23.19 19.15
N ASP A 124 -3.76 -22.19 18.56
CA ASP A 124 -4.64 -22.28 17.39
C ASP A 124 -3.88 -22.19 16.06
N GLY A 125 -2.58 -21.90 16.09
CA GLY A 125 -1.71 -21.74 14.93
C GLY A 125 -1.63 -20.31 14.39
N GLY A 126 -2.33 -19.33 15.00
CA GLY A 126 -2.22 -17.92 14.61
C GLY A 126 -0.97 -17.26 15.21
N VAL A 127 -0.55 -16.13 14.64
CA VAL A 127 0.57 -15.31 15.18
C VAL A 127 0.00 -14.28 16.16
N THR A 128 0.53 -14.23 17.38
CA THR A 128 0.01 -13.38 18.47
C THR A 128 1.11 -12.66 19.23
N LEU A 129 0.76 -11.53 19.86
CA LEU A 129 1.58 -10.87 20.89
C LEU A 129 1.26 -11.40 22.31
N ASP A 130 0.30 -12.32 22.43
CA ASP A 130 -0.07 -12.92 23.71
C ASP A 130 0.94 -14.00 24.13
N GLY A 131 1.53 -13.83 25.32
CA GLY A 131 2.53 -14.73 25.89
C GLY A 131 3.20 -14.13 27.12
N GLU A 132 3.89 -14.95 27.91
CA GLU A 132 4.80 -14.42 28.94
C GLU A 132 6.07 -13.89 28.26
N THR A 133 6.74 -12.91 28.85
CA THR A 133 7.95 -12.28 28.28
C THR A 133 9.04 -13.31 27.94
N GLU A 134 9.17 -14.36 28.77
CA GLU A 134 10.11 -15.47 28.58
C GLU A 134 9.82 -16.33 27.33
N ASP A 135 8.56 -16.39 26.88
CA ASP A 135 8.13 -17.24 25.76
C ASP A 135 8.65 -16.72 24.41
N PHE A 136 8.92 -15.41 24.29
CA PHE A 136 9.46 -14.78 23.09
C PHE A 136 10.90 -15.21 22.78
N GLY A 137 11.61 -15.75 23.78
CA GLY A 137 13.02 -16.13 23.66
C GLY A 137 13.97 -14.93 23.69
N LYS A 138 15.25 -15.20 23.96
CA LYS A 138 16.33 -14.19 23.95
C LYS A 138 17.30 -14.45 22.80
N ALA A 139 17.78 -13.39 22.18
CA ALA A 139 18.95 -13.36 21.33
C ALA A 139 20.10 -12.69 22.08
N SER A 140 21.34 -13.11 21.83
CA SER A 140 22.51 -12.49 22.46
C SER A 140 23.48 -11.96 21.42
N VAL A 141 24.06 -10.80 21.71
CA VAL A 141 25.00 -10.07 20.86
C VAL A 141 26.33 -9.95 21.59
N ASP A 142 27.41 -10.48 21.02
CA ASP A 142 28.76 -10.29 21.54
C ASP A 142 29.29 -8.90 21.13
N VAL A 143 29.01 -7.91 21.98
CA VAL A 143 29.41 -6.52 21.77
C VAL A 143 30.93 -6.38 21.77
N LEU A 144 31.65 -7.19 22.56
CA LEU A 144 33.10 -7.12 22.63
C LEU A 144 33.73 -7.58 21.31
N SER A 145 33.22 -8.67 20.74
CA SER A 145 33.64 -9.16 19.43
C SER A 145 33.26 -8.17 18.33
N ALA A 146 32.06 -7.57 18.38
CA ALA A 146 31.66 -6.50 17.46
C ALA A 146 32.59 -5.28 17.55
N ALA A 147 32.91 -4.79 18.75
CA ALA A 147 33.81 -3.65 18.95
C ALA A 147 35.22 -3.91 18.39
N ARG A 148 35.78 -5.11 18.65
CA ARG A 148 37.10 -5.53 18.12
C ARG A 148 37.10 -5.61 16.60
N LEU A 149 36.02 -6.14 16.01
CA LEU A 149 35.86 -6.23 14.55
C LEU A 149 35.82 -4.84 13.90
N LEU A 150 35.14 -3.91 14.56
CA LEU A 150 34.98 -2.52 14.13
C LEU A 150 36.22 -1.65 14.40
N GLY A 151 37.22 -2.19 15.11
CA GLY A 151 38.44 -1.47 15.46
C GLY A 151 38.22 -0.37 16.49
N VAL A 152 37.17 -0.48 17.31
CA VAL A 152 36.92 0.42 18.44
C VAL A 152 37.83 -0.01 19.59
N ASP A 153 38.89 0.77 19.81
CA ASP A 153 39.84 0.57 20.91
C ASP A 153 39.29 1.20 22.19
N GLY A 154 39.30 0.48 23.31
CA GLY A 154 38.87 1.05 24.60
C GLY A 154 38.73 0.01 25.71
N LEU A 155 38.38 -1.23 25.33
CA LEU A 155 38.29 -2.37 26.23
C LEU A 155 39.50 -3.29 26.06
N THR A 156 39.97 -3.83 27.18
CA THR A 156 41.04 -4.83 27.20
C THR A 156 40.54 -6.05 27.97
N ASP A 157 41.04 -7.23 27.63
CA ASP A 157 40.71 -8.50 28.31
C ASP A 157 41.10 -8.51 29.80
N GLN A 158 41.82 -7.48 30.28
CA GLN A 158 42.13 -7.29 31.70
C GLN A 158 41.04 -6.50 32.45
N ILE A 159 40.14 -5.81 31.73
CA ILE A 159 39.06 -4.99 32.29
C ILE A 159 37.73 -5.72 32.10
N VAL A 160 37.45 -6.16 30.87
CA VAL A 160 36.28 -6.97 30.50
C VAL A 160 36.73 -7.94 29.42
N ASP A 161 36.55 -9.23 29.64
CA ASP A 161 36.86 -10.30 28.68
C ASP A 161 35.62 -10.88 28.00
N GLN A 162 34.42 -10.58 28.53
CA GLN A 162 33.13 -10.86 27.89
C GLN A 162 32.15 -9.70 28.08
N LEU A 163 31.49 -9.26 27.01
CA LEU A 163 30.41 -8.27 27.03
C LEU A 163 29.30 -8.74 26.10
N LEU A 164 28.24 -9.28 26.69
CA LEU A 164 27.10 -9.87 26.00
C LEU A 164 25.88 -8.98 26.24
N LEU A 165 25.21 -8.59 25.17
CA LEU A 165 23.91 -7.95 25.24
C LEU A 165 22.83 -8.97 24.91
N GLU A 166 22.02 -9.33 25.89
CA GLU A 166 20.89 -10.23 25.72
C GLU A 166 19.61 -9.40 25.53
N LEU A 167 18.88 -9.71 24.47
CA LEU A 167 17.67 -9.00 24.09
C LEU A 167 16.58 -10.03 23.82
N GLY A 168 15.48 -9.89 24.52
CA GLY A 168 14.26 -10.63 24.27
C GLY A 168 13.68 -10.27 22.90
N ALA A 169 13.07 -11.25 22.25
CA ALA A 169 12.52 -11.03 20.93
C ALA A 169 11.44 -9.95 20.95
N GLY A 170 11.45 -9.15 19.89
CA GLY A 170 10.38 -8.22 19.59
C GLY A 170 9.22 -8.93 18.91
N ALA A 171 8.00 -8.49 19.21
CA ALA A 171 6.79 -8.76 18.47
C ALA A 171 6.09 -7.44 18.18
N ALA A 172 5.54 -7.27 16.98
CA ALA A 172 4.86 -6.04 16.59
C ALA A 172 3.60 -6.38 15.81
N GLU A 173 2.59 -5.53 15.96
CA GLU A 173 1.35 -5.59 15.21
C GLU A 173 0.95 -4.20 14.75
N VAL A 174 0.52 -4.13 13.49
CA VAL A 174 -0.03 -2.93 12.88
C VAL A 174 -1.32 -3.31 12.18
N THR A 175 -2.38 -2.57 12.48
CA THR A 175 -3.69 -2.73 11.86
C THR A 175 -4.15 -1.39 11.30
N ALA A 176 -4.51 -1.39 10.02
CA ALA A 176 -5.33 -0.36 9.40
C ALA A 176 -6.76 -0.89 9.24
N GLU A 177 -7.73 -0.15 9.74
CA GLU A 177 -9.15 -0.41 9.54
C GLU A 177 -9.81 0.88 9.06
N ASP A 178 -10.71 0.77 8.08
CA ASP A 178 -11.46 1.89 7.51
C ASP A 178 -10.55 3.07 7.08
N GLY A 179 -9.36 2.76 6.54
CA GLY A 179 -8.40 3.76 6.06
C GLY A 179 -7.65 4.51 7.16
N VAL A 180 -7.69 4.01 8.40
CA VAL A 180 -6.98 4.60 9.55
C VAL A 180 -6.08 3.55 10.19
N ILE A 181 -4.80 3.86 10.30
CA ILE A 181 -3.86 3.05 11.09
C ILE A 181 -4.16 3.26 12.57
N LEU A 182 -4.43 2.18 13.28
CA LEU A 182 -4.91 2.19 14.65
C LEU A 182 -3.76 2.21 15.67
N ASP A 183 -4.02 2.83 16.82
CA ASP A 183 -3.31 2.61 18.09
C ASP A 183 -4.13 1.58 18.87
N GLN A 184 -3.65 0.33 18.92
CA GLN A 184 -4.45 -0.83 19.35
C GLN A 184 -4.57 -0.94 20.87
N ASP A 185 -3.54 -0.52 21.62
CA ASP A 185 -3.44 -0.63 23.07
C ASP A 185 -3.53 0.73 23.78
N GLY A 186 -3.44 1.84 23.04
CA GLY A 186 -3.48 3.21 23.56
C GLY A 186 -2.16 3.65 24.20
N VAL A 187 -1.08 2.89 24.05
CA VAL A 187 0.23 3.14 24.66
C VAL A 187 1.33 3.07 23.60
N GLY A 188 2.37 3.88 23.76
CA GLY A 188 3.51 3.84 22.83
C GLY A 188 3.26 4.36 21.41
N GLY A 189 2.03 4.68 20.97
CA GLY A 189 1.79 5.34 19.67
C GLY A 189 0.97 4.46 18.71
N LEU A 190 1.22 4.55 17.39
CA LEU A 190 0.46 3.74 16.43
C LEU A 190 0.97 2.29 16.43
N GLY A 191 0.08 1.34 16.14
CA GLY A 191 0.34 -0.09 16.29
C GLY A 191 0.50 -0.51 17.75
N GLN A 192 0.87 -1.76 17.98
CA GLN A 192 1.26 -2.27 19.31
C GLN A 192 2.51 -3.12 19.19
N TYR A 193 3.28 -3.21 20.26
CA TYR A 193 4.51 -3.99 20.27
C TYR A 193 4.73 -4.66 21.62
N ARG A 194 5.56 -5.69 21.61
CA ARG A 194 6.14 -6.30 22.80
C ARG A 194 7.63 -6.53 22.61
N VAL A 195 8.39 -6.21 23.63
CA VAL A 195 9.80 -6.54 23.76
C VAL A 195 9.94 -7.43 24.98
N GLY A 196 10.77 -8.47 24.83
CA GLY A 196 11.17 -9.30 25.95
C GLY A 196 12.10 -8.56 26.94
N ASP A 197 12.78 -9.30 27.81
CA ASP A 197 13.76 -8.71 28.74
C ASP A 197 15.00 -8.17 27.99
N ALA A 198 15.69 -7.19 28.55
CA ALA A 198 16.94 -6.69 28.00
C ALA A 198 18.01 -6.64 29.09
N ASP A 199 19.07 -7.42 28.94
CA ASP A 199 20.13 -7.58 29.94
C ASP A 199 21.49 -7.33 29.29
N LEU A 200 22.34 -6.55 29.96
CA LEU A 200 23.75 -6.42 29.59
C LEU A 200 24.59 -7.20 30.59
N VAL A 201 25.12 -8.34 30.15
CA VAL A 201 25.94 -9.26 30.95
C VAL A 201 27.41 -9.02 30.63
N LEU A 202 28.21 -8.77 31.65
CA LEU A 202 29.66 -8.65 31.51
C LEU A 202 30.38 -9.53 32.52
N HIS A 203 31.49 -10.11 32.07
CA HIS A 203 32.44 -10.79 32.95
C HIS A 203 33.70 -9.94 33.06
N SER A 204 34.19 -9.79 34.28
CA SER A 204 35.38 -9.01 34.57
C SER A 204 36.30 -9.72 35.56
N PRO A 205 37.56 -9.97 35.17
CA PRO A 205 38.60 -10.40 36.11
C PRO A 205 38.83 -9.42 37.27
N VAL A 206 38.52 -8.13 37.07
CA VAL A 206 38.65 -7.10 38.10
C VAL A 206 37.65 -7.32 39.24
N ILE A 207 36.45 -7.80 38.90
CA ILE A 207 35.42 -8.15 39.88
C ILE A 207 35.78 -9.45 40.61
N GLU A 208 36.28 -10.45 39.89
CA GLU A 208 36.75 -11.71 40.50
C GLU A 208 37.91 -11.45 41.51
N ASP A 209 38.83 -10.55 41.18
CA ASP A 209 39.92 -10.13 42.09
C ASP A 209 39.41 -9.41 43.36
N ALA A 210 38.20 -8.83 43.32
CA ALA A 210 37.58 -8.22 44.48
C ALA A 210 37.29 -9.25 45.57
N ALA A 211 36.90 -10.48 45.21
CA ALA A 211 36.68 -11.55 46.19
C ALA A 211 37.94 -11.86 47.02
N SER A 212 39.11 -11.94 46.37
CA SER A 212 40.38 -12.13 47.09
C SER A 212 40.68 -10.96 48.03
N SER A 213 40.38 -9.73 47.60
CA SER A 213 40.59 -8.53 48.42
C SER A 213 39.65 -8.50 49.64
N ILE A 214 38.40 -8.91 49.48
CA ILE A 214 37.41 -9.04 50.56
C ILE A 214 37.87 -10.10 51.57
N TYR A 215 38.39 -11.25 51.11
CA TYR A 215 38.90 -12.31 51.99
C TYR A 215 40.11 -11.84 52.83
N ASP A 216 41.04 -11.11 52.22
CA ASP A 216 42.23 -10.57 52.89
C ASP A 216 41.85 -9.48 53.92
N ILE A 217 40.90 -8.60 53.59
CA ILE A 217 40.39 -7.58 54.53
C ILE A 217 39.62 -8.26 55.67
N GLY A 218 38.78 -9.25 55.36
CA GLY A 218 38.10 -10.09 56.35
C GLY A 218 39.06 -10.73 57.35
N GLY A 219 40.19 -11.26 56.88
CA GLY A 219 41.24 -11.79 57.76
C GLY A 219 41.94 -10.73 58.62
N THR A 220 42.03 -9.50 58.11
CA THR A 220 42.54 -8.35 58.89
C THR A 220 41.57 -7.95 59.99
N ILE A 221 40.26 -7.92 59.69
CA ILE A 221 39.20 -7.69 60.69
C ILE A 221 39.25 -8.77 61.77
N ASP A 222 39.28 -10.03 61.35
CA ASP A 222 39.32 -11.20 62.22
C ASP A 222 40.51 -11.15 63.20
N THR A 223 41.73 -10.95 62.66
CA THR A 223 42.94 -10.80 63.48
C THR A 223 42.85 -9.60 64.44
N THR A 224 42.25 -8.49 63.99
CA THR A 224 42.11 -7.28 64.82
C THR A 224 41.15 -7.52 65.99
N VAL A 225 40.06 -8.25 65.77
CA VAL A 225 39.12 -8.63 66.83
C VAL A 225 39.77 -9.60 67.81
N GLU A 226 40.47 -10.62 67.32
CA GLU A 226 41.22 -11.55 68.18
C GLU A 226 42.25 -10.81 69.04
N ASP A 227 43.03 -9.91 68.45
CA ASP A 227 44.02 -9.10 69.16
C ASP A 227 43.35 -8.18 70.20
N LEU A 228 42.23 -7.54 69.85
CA LEU A 228 41.49 -6.65 70.74
C LEU A 228 40.92 -7.41 71.94
N VAL A 229 40.34 -8.59 71.72
CA VAL A 229 39.84 -9.47 72.79
C VAL A 229 41.02 -9.93 73.65
N ASN A 230 42.10 -10.41 73.05
CA ASN A 230 43.28 -10.90 73.78
C ASN A 230 43.95 -9.82 74.65
N GLU A 231 44.04 -8.57 74.17
CA GLU A 231 44.65 -7.47 74.92
C GLU A 231 43.79 -7.01 76.11
N ASN A 232 42.46 -7.09 75.99
CA ASN A 232 41.52 -6.61 77.01
C ASN A 232 41.01 -7.70 77.96
N LEU A 233 41.27 -8.97 77.67
CA LEU A 233 40.91 -10.11 78.52
C LEU A 233 41.82 -10.19 79.76
N ASP A 234 41.24 -10.16 80.97
CA ASP A 234 42.02 -10.40 82.21
C ASP A 234 42.31 -11.90 82.39
N ILE A 235 43.34 -12.39 81.69
CA ILE A 235 43.81 -13.78 81.75
C ILE A 235 44.16 -14.19 83.19
N SER A 236 44.64 -13.26 84.03
CA SER A 236 44.99 -13.57 85.42
C SER A 236 43.75 -13.81 86.28
N ALA A 237 42.68 -13.05 86.07
CA ALA A 237 41.40 -13.27 86.73
C ALA A 237 40.72 -14.57 86.25
N LEU A 238 40.78 -14.86 84.94
CA LEU A 238 40.25 -16.09 84.34
C LEU A 238 40.95 -17.35 84.87
N THR A 239 42.28 -17.39 84.83
CA THR A 239 43.05 -18.54 85.31
C THR A 239 42.97 -18.70 86.82
N GLY A 240 42.91 -17.60 87.57
CA GLY A 240 42.82 -17.58 89.03
C GLY A 240 41.54 -18.21 89.60
N LEU A 241 40.46 -18.33 88.80
CA LEU A 241 39.24 -19.04 89.20
C LEU A 241 39.45 -20.55 89.37
N PHE A 242 40.43 -21.12 88.67
CA PHE A 242 40.68 -22.57 88.64
C PHE A 242 41.87 -23.01 89.51
N ASP A 243 42.67 -22.07 90.01
CA ASP A 243 43.82 -22.33 90.92
C ASP A 243 43.44 -23.09 92.19
N ALA A 244 42.17 -23.02 92.60
CA ALA A 244 41.66 -23.72 93.78
C ALA A 244 41.49 -25.24 93.58
N VAL A 245 41.57 -25.75 92.34
CA VAL A 245 41.40 -27.18 92.01
C VAL A 245 42.76 -27.88 92.02
N PRO A 246 43.09 -28.72 93.02
CA PRO A 246 44.42 -29.32 93.13
C PRO A 246 44.68 -30.35 92.03
N GLY A 247 45.80 -30.21 91.31
CA GLY A 247 46.23 -31.17 90.29
C GLY A 247 45.70 -30.90 88.87
N VAL A 248 45.19 -29.69 88.62
CA VAL A 248 44.81 -29.21 87.29
C VAL A 248 45.89 -28.23 86.79
N PRO A 249 46.37 -28.34 85.54
CA PRO A 249 47.28 -27.37 84.94
C PRO A 249 46.59 -26.03 84.69
N THR A 250 47.36 -24.95 84.55
CA THR A 250 46.82 -23.66 84.08
C THR A 250 46.26 -23.82 82.66
N PRO A 251 45.03 -23.38 82.37
CA PRO A 251 44.46 -23.52 81.04
C PRO A 251 45.23 -22.65 80.03
N THR A 252 45.36 -23.14 78.81
CA THR A 252 45.69 -22.28 77.67
C THR A 252 44.41 -21.60 77.22
N VAL A 253 44.47 -20.28 77.09
CA VAL A 253 43.36 -19.46 76.61
C VAL A 253 43.67 -19.05 75.17
N THR A 254 42.78 -19.35 74.24
CA THR A 254 42.78 -18.83 72.88
C THR A 254 41.47 -18.10 72.61
N VAL A 255 41.51 -17.14 71.71
CA VAL A 255 40.33 -16.49 71.15
C VAL A 255 40.30 -16.95 69.72
N ASP A 256 39.14 -17.43 69.28
CA ASP A 256 38.94 -17.86 67.91
C ASP A 256 37.70 -17.14 67.38
N SER A 257 37.84 -16.57 66.19
CA SER A 257 36.80 -15.88 65.44
C SER A 257 36.64 -16.52 64.06
N ASP A 258 35.43 -16.52 63.52
CA ASP A 258 35.09 -17.00 62.18
C ASP A 258 34.62 -15.85 61.27
N MET A 259 34.91 -14.60 61.68
CA MET A 259 34.53 -13.39 60.93
C MET A 259 35.06 -13.42 59.51
N GLN A 260 36.29 -13.87 59.27
CA GLN A 260 36.84 -13.91 57.92
C GLN A 260 35.95 -14.73 56.97
N GLU A 261 35.58 -15.95 57.37
CA GLU A 261 34.78 -16.85 56.54
C GLU A 261 33.33 -16.36 56.45
N ASN A 262 32.73 -15.92 57.56
CA ASN A 262 31.35 -15.44 57.56
C ASN A 262 31.18 -14.17 56.70
N LEU A 263 32.07 -13.18 56.85
CA LEU A 263 32.03 -11.96 56.04
C LEU A 263 32.24 -12.26 54.55
N PHE A 264 33.18 -13.16 54.23
CA PHE A 264 33.41 -13.59 52.86
C PHE A 264 32.19 -14.29 52.27
N GLN A 265 31.62 -15.27 52.97
CA GLN A 265 30.43 -16.01 52.50
C GLN A 265 29.19 -15.12 52.40
N SER A 266 29.00 -14.14 53.28
CA SER A 266 27.85 -13.25 53.21
C SER A 266 27.86 -12.32 51.99
N VAL A 267 29.04 -11.92 51.50
CA VAL A 267 29.18 -10.97 50.39
C VAL A 267 29.50 -11.67 49.06
N VAL A 268 30.29 -12.73 49.08
CA VAL A 268 30.74 -13.45 47.88
C VAL A 268 29.95 -14.74 47.66
N GLY A 269 29.25 -15.26 48.67
CA GLY A 269 28.57 -16.55 48.58
C GLY A 269 27.28 -16.54 47.75
N GLU A 270 26.66 -15.38 47.54
CA GLU A 270 25.45 -15.21 46.75
C GLU A 270 25.52 -13.91 45.90
N PRO A 271 24.89 -13.88 44.71
CA PRO A 271 24.78 -12.66 43.93
C PRO A 271 24.05 -11.54 44.68
N ILE A 272 24.51 -10.30 44.52
CA ILE A 272 23.95 -9.12 45.18
C ILE A 272 23.23 -8.26 44.14
N THR A 273 21.93 -8.07 44.33
CA THR A 273 21.10 -7.20 43.47
C THR A 273 20.88 -5.85 44.15
N SER A 274 20.94 -4.77 43.38
CA SER A 274 20.65 -3.41 43.86
C SER A 274 19.18 -3.24 44.26
N ALA A 275 18.86 -2.23 45.07
CA ALA A 275 17.50 -2.00 45.56
C ALA A 275 16.48 -1.72 44.45
N ASN A 276 16.90 -1.04 43.37
CA ASN A 276 16.13 -0.81 42.15
C ASN A 276 16.17 -1.97 41.16
N GLN A 277 16.83 -3.09 41.50
CA GLN A 277 16.98 -4.27 40.66
C GLN A 277 17.69 -4.05 39.33
N LEU A 278 18.29 -2.88 39.08
CA LEU A 278 18.98 -2.56 37.82
C LEU A 278 20.34 -3.25 37.69
N ILE A 279 21.02 -3.56 38.80
CA ILE A 279 22.35 -4.19 38.77
C ILE A 279 22.34 -5.42 39.67
N THR A 280 22.78 -6.56 39.13
CA THR A 280 23.10 -7.77 39.88
C THR A 280 24.59 -8.07 39.70
N ILE A 281 25.32 -8.23 40.80
CA ILE A 281 26.74 -8.57 40.79
C ILE A 281 27.00 -9.91 41.47
N ASP A 282 27.78 -10.77 40.81
CA ASP A 282 28.30 -11.99 41.40
C ASP A 282 29.82 -11.87 41.53
N LEU A 283 30.27 -11.64 42.76
CA LEU A 283 31.69 -11.51 43.10
C LEU A 283 32.43 -12.86 43.04
N SER A 284 31.72 -13.99 43.08
CA SER A 284 32.33 -15.32 43.05
C SER A 284 32.73 -15.74 41.64
N THR A 285 31.97 -15.31 40.64
CA THR A 285 32.19 -15.58 39.23
C THR A 285 32.82 -14.40 38.49
N GLY A 286 32.75 -13.18 39.03
CA GLY A 286 33.20 -11.98 38.34
C GLY A 286 32.16 -11.43 37.34
N GLU A 287 30.92 -11.91 37.42
CA GLU A 287 29.83 -11.51 36.53
C GLU A 287 29.09 -10.28 37.08
N LEU A 288 28.73 -9.37 36.18
CA LEU A 288 27.91 -8.21 36.44
C LEU A 288 26.83 -8.13 35.37
N GLU A 289 25.58 -8.14 35.82
CA GLU A 289 24.39 -8.08 34.99
C GLU A 289 23.71 -6.72 35.22
N ILE A 290 23.39 -6.04 34.12
CA ILE A 290 22.66 -4.78 34.12
C ILE A 290 21.32 -5.01 33.42
N HIS A 291 20.25 -5.01 34.20
CA HIS A 291 18.87 -5.26 33.75
C HIS A 291 18.30 -3.98 33.13
N LEU A 292 18.44 -3.82 31.81
CA LEU A 292 18.11 -2.59 31.10
C LEU A 292 16.60 -2.28 31.11
N ASP A 293 15.74 -3.27 31.31
CA ASP A 293 14.31 -3.09 31.55
C ASP A 293 14.04 -2.24 32.79
N LYS A 294 14.88 -2.36 33.83
CA LYS A 294 14.78 -1.58 35.07
C LYS A 294 15.24 -0.14 34.93
N LEU A 295 15.83 0.24 33.79
CA LEU A 295 16.21 1.64 33.55
C LEU A 295 14.97 2.52 33.33
N VAL A 296 13.91 1.94 32.75
CA VAL A 296 12.69 2.65 32.38
C VAL A 296 11.54 2.39 33.35
N ASP A 297 11.62 1.33 34.16
CA ASP A 297 10.67 1.05 35.24
C ASP A 297 10.63 2.21 36.24
N ASN A 298 9.43 2.73 36.50
CA ASN A 298 9.21 3.69 37.56
C ASN A 298 8.96 2.91 38.87
N PRO A 299 9.78 3.07 39.93
CA PRO A 299 9.67 2.26 41.16
C PRO A 299 8.33 2.39 41.91
N ASP A 300 7.49 3.37 41.56
CA ASP A 300 6.18 3.63 42.15
C ASP A 300 4.98 3.07 41.34
N GLU A 301 5.19 2.54 40.13
CA GLU A 301 4.12 2.01 39.26
C GLU A 301 4.38 0.53 38.89
N THR A 302 3.32 -0.29 38.92
CA THR A 302 3.39 -1.73 38.62
C THR A 302 3.32 -2.05 37.13
N GLU A 303 3.13 -1.03 36.30
CA GLU A 303 2.99 -1.07 34.84
C GLU A 303 3.73 0.18 34.34
N GLY A 304 4.69 0.00 33.43
CA GLY A 304 5.66 1.03 33.03
C GLY A 304 7.03 0.46 32.66
N GLY A 305 7.07 -0.68 31.94
CA GLY A 305 8.30 -1.32 31.46
C GLY A 305 8.61 -1.00 29.99
N LEU A 306 9.45 -1.83 29.35
CA LEU A 306 9.88 -1.65 27.95
C LEU A 306 8.72 -1.53 26.93
N ASN A 307 7.54 -2.02 27.27
CA ASN A 307 6.34 -2.07 26.40
C ASN A 307 5.45 -0.83 26.46
N GLU A 308 5.80 0.18 27.28
CA GLU A 308 5.01 1.42 27.41
C GLU A 308 5.82 2.67 26.98
N LEU A 309 6.93 2.45 26.28
CA LEU A 309 7.83 3.50 25.84
C LEU A 309 7.26 4.28 24.63
N PRO A 310 7.50 5.60 24.55
CA PRO A 310 7.06 6.42 23.43
C PRO A 310 7.76 6.00 22.12
N PRO A 311 7.25 6.42 20.95
CA PRO A 311 7.87 6.10 19.67
C PRO A 311 9.34 6.53 19.60
N ASN A 312 10.17 5.66 19.05
CA ASN A 312 11.60 5.86 18.79
C ASN A 312 12.41 6.15 20.07
N TYR A 313 12.14 5.42 21.15
CA TYR A 313 12.85 5.60 22.43
C TYR A 313 14.23 4.93 22.39
N GLU A 314 15.29 5.70 22.63
CA GLU A 314 16.65 5.16 22.74
C GLU A 314 16.90 4.66 24.17
N LEU A 315 17.19 3.37 24.32
CA LEU A 315 17.35 2.74 25.64
C LEU A 315 18.69 3.09 26.30
N ILE A 316 19.76 3.22 25.50
CA ILE A 316 21.09 3.56 25.98
C ILE A 316 21.49 4.92 25.41
N ASP A 317 21.39 5.96 26.24
CA ASP A 317 21.74 7.33 25.87
C ASP A 317 22.76 7.96 26.85
N ASP A 318 23.03 9.26 26.71
CA ASP A 318 23.98 9.98 27.57
C ASP A 318 23.46 10.22 29.00
N THR A 319 22.19 9.90 29.27
CA THR A 319 21.54 9.97 30.59
C THR A 319 21.51 8.62 31.30
N THR A 320 21.62 7.51 30.57
CA THR A 320 21.70 6.14 31.11
C THR A 320 22.91 5.93 32.03
N TYR A 321 24.11 6.38 31.63
CA TYR A 321 25.33 6.18 32.45
C TYR A 321 25.25 6.81 33.85
N PRO A 322 24.79 8.07 34.01
CA PRO A 322 24.53 8.65 35.33
C PRO A 322 23.61 7.81 36.23
N LEU A 323 22.55 7.21 35.68
CA LEU A 323 21.62 6.36 36.44
C LEU A 323 22.32 5.10 36.94
N ILE A 324 23.04 4.41 36.06
CA ILE A 324 23.81 3.21 36.42
C ILE A 324 24.88 3.53 37.45
N ALA A 325 25.58 4.67 37.32
CA ALA A 325 26.56 5.12 38.30
C ALA A 325 25.94 5.45 39.67
N GLU A 326 24.70 5.94 39.71
CA GLU A 326 23.92 6.12 40.94
C GLU A 326 23.52 4.77 41.54
N THR A 327 23.06 3.82 40.73
CA THR A 327 22.73 2.46 41.17
C THR A 327 23.92 1.71 41.75
N VAL A 328 25.13 1.91 41.22
CA VAL A 328 26.35 1.37 41.84
C VAL A 328 26.49 1.88 43.27
N HIS A 329 26.11 3.13 43.57
CA HIS A 329 26.12 3.64 44.95
C HIS A 329 25.04 2.99 45.82
N GLU A 330 23.87 2.68 45.28
CA GLU A 330 22.81 1.95 46.00
C GLU A 330 23.23 0.51 46.31
N LEU A 331 23.87 -0.16 45.35
CA LEU A 331 24.48 -1.48 45.54
C LEU A 331 25.45 -1.45 46.72
N MET A 332 26.20 -0.36 46.92
CA MET A 332 27.08 -0.23 48.07
C MET A 332 26.37 -0.13 49.40
N GLN A 333 25.20 0.51 49.44
CA GLN A 333 24.38 0.55 50.65
C GLN A 333 23.91 -0.86 51.00
N GLU A 334 23.59 -1.67 49.98
CA GLU A 334 23.18 -3.05 50.16
C GLU A 334 24.34 -3.94 50.62
N VAL A 335 25.52 -3.84 50.01
CA VAL A 335 26.74 -4.52 50.47
C VAL A 335 27.07 -4.11 51.92
N THR A 336 26.96 -2.83 52.26
CA THR A 336 27.17 -2.35 53.63
C THR A 336 26.17 -2.98 54.60
N ARG A 337 24.89 -3.07 54.21
CA ARG A 337 23.83 -3.70 55.02
C ARG A 337 24.11 -5.18 55.25
N ILE A 338 24.53 -5.90 54.22
CA ILE A 338 24.93 -7.32 54.30
C ILE A 338 26.13 -7.48 55.23
N LEU A 339 27.17 -6.67 55.06
CA LEU A 339 28.37 -6.69 55.90
C LEU A 339 28.05 -6.39 57.37
N VAL A 340 27.24 -5.38 57.67
CA VAL A 340 26.84 -5.06 59.05
C VAL A 340 26.10 -6.24 59.68
N GLY A 341 25.15 -6.86 58.96
CA GLY A 341 24.47 -8.06 59.44
C GLY A 341 25.44 -9.23 59.69
N ALA A 342 26.37 -9.46 58.77
CA ALA A 342 27.38 -10.50 58.89
C ALA A 342 28.36 -10.24 60.06
N ILE A 343 28.73 -8.99 60.32
CA ILE A 343 29.55 -8.60 61.49
C ILE A 343 28.77 -8.82 62.78
N GLU A 344 27.49 -8.45 62.85
CA GLU A 344 26.65 -8.70 64.03
C GLU A 344 26.55 -10.21 64.33
N ASP A 345 26.30 -11.02 63.30
CA ASP A 345 26.26 -12.47 63.42
C ASP A 345 27.61 -13.05 63.85
N SER A 346 28.70 -12.56 63.27
CA SER A 346 30.06 -13.03 63.58
C SER A 346 30.59 -12.55 64.93
N LEU A 347 30.13 -11.40 65.42
CA LEU A 347 30.43 -10.92 66.78
C LEU A 347 29.80 -11.85 67.82
N ASN A 348 28.66 -12.47 67.51
CA ASN A 348 28.02 -13.45 68.38
C ASN A 348 28.74 -14.80 68.38
N SER A 349 29.52 -15.12 67.34
CA SER A 349 30.28 -16.38 67.22
C SER A 349 31.71 -16.29 67.76
N VAL A 350 32.22 -15.11 68.15
CA VAL A 350 33.55 -15.00 68.79
C VAL A 350 33.60 -15.87 70.05
N THR A 351 34.51 -16.84 70.06
CA THR A 351 34.65 -17.80 71.16
C THR A 351 35.95 -17.62 71.93
N VAL A 352 35.86 -17.69 73.25
CA VAL A 352 37.02 -17.84 74.14
C VAL A 352 37.16 -19.32 74.47
N ASN A 353 38.26 -19.92 74.05
CA ASN A 353 38.56 -21.33 74.25
C ASN A 353 39.52 -21.52 75.42
N LEU A 354 39.08 -22.27 76.43
CA LEU A 354 39.92 -22.70 77.55
C LEU A 354 40.23 -24.19 77.40
N ALA A 355 41.51 -24.52 77.20
CA ALA A 355 41.97 -25.91 77.12
C ALA A 355 42.85 -26.27 78.33
N PHE A 356 42.46 -27.32 79.04
CA PHE A 356 43.20 -27.90 80.15
C PHE A 356 43.83 -29.22 79.69
N TYR A 357 45.10 -29.15 79.31
CA TYR A 357 45.81 -30.29 78.74
C TYR A 357 47.04 -30.68 79.57
N GLU A 358 47.13 -31.95 79.96
CA GLU A 358 48.34 -32.53 80.55
C GLU A 358 48.47 -34.01 80.16
N GLU A 359 49.58 -34.37 79.52
CA GLU A 359 49.93 -35.77 79.23
C GLU A 359 50.94 -36.28 80.26
N GLY A 360 50.63 -37.43 80.88
CA GLY A 360 51.50 -38.03 81.87
C GLY A 360 51.45 -39.55 81.91
N PRO A 361 52.34 -40.19 82.70
CA PRO A 361 52.40 -41.65 82.83
C PRO A 361 51.16 -42.28 83.48
N LEU A 362 50.21 -41.46 83.93
CA LEU A 362 48.98 -41.83 84.62
C LEU A 362 47.71 -41.70 83.74
N GLY A 363 47.84 -41.23 82.50
CA GLY A 363 46.74 -40.93 81.57
C GLY A 363 46.84 -39.51 81.00
N THR A 364 45.87 -39.14 80.16
CA THR A 364 45.75 -37.79 79.58
C THR A 364 44.63 -37.02 80.29
N LEU A 365 44.92 -35.81 80.75
CA LEU A 365 43.91 -34.80 81.05
C LEU A 365 43.73 -33.97 79.78
N ASP A 366 42.51 -33.94 79.27
CA ASP A 366 42.08 -33.17 78.13
C ASP A 366 40.62 -32.78 78.40
N VAL A 367 40.43 -31.48 78.63
CA VAL A 367 39.15 -30.83 78.89
C VAL A 367 39.17 -29.51 78.14
N SER A 368 38.27 -29.33 77.20
CA SER A 368 38.11 -28.12 76.41
C SER A 368 36.79 -27.44 76.74
N TRP A 369 36.80 -26.12 76.72
CA TRP A 369 35.61 -25.33 76.96
C TRP A 369 35.61 -24.11 76.05
N SER A 370 34.70 -24.13 75.09
CA SER A 370 34.49 -23.06 74.11
C SER A 370 33.34 -22.19 74.56
N ILE A 371 33.59 -20.92 74.82
CA ILE A 371 32.58 -20.00 75.37
C ILE A 371 32.31 -18.88 74.34
N PRO A 372 31.12 -18.82 73.73
CA PRO A 372 30.71 -17.67 72.95
C PRO A 372 30.58 -16.43 73.85
N LEU A 373 31.16 -15.31 73.43
CA LEU A 373 31.16 -14.08 74.22
C LEU A 373 29.74 -13.55 74.48
N ALA A 374 28.87 -13.59 73.47
CA ALA A 374 27.48 -13.15 73.56
C ALA A 374 26.68 -13.97 74.60
N ASP A 375 26.86 -15.29 74.63
CA ASP A 375 26.21 -16.18 75.60
C ASP A 375 26.72 -15.91 77.02
N ALA A 376 28.03 -15.72 77.16
CA ALA A 376 28.68 -15.49 78.45
C ALA A 376 28.16 -14.23 79.16
N VAL A 377 27.89 -13.14 78.41
CA VAL A 377 27.31 -11.91 78.97
C VAL A 377 25.87 -12.11 79.42
N ASN A 378 25.11 -12.94 78.71
CA ASN A 378 23.75 -13.34 79.08
C ASN A 378 23.71 -14.38 80.23
N GLY A 379 24.88 -14.86 80.65
CA GLY A 379 25.03 -15.86 81.70
C GLY A 379 24.68 -17.28 81.25
N ASP A 380 24.58 -17.51 79.95
CA ASP A 380 24.45 -18.83 79.35
C ASP A 380 25.85 -19.38 79.04
N PHE A 381 26.12 -20.61 79.45
CA PHE A 381 27.43 -21.21 79.33
C PHE A 381 27.30 -22.65 78.85
N PRO A 382 27.98 -23.03 77.75
CA PRO A 382 27.96 -24.41 77.28
C PRO A 382 28.67 -25.35 78.26
N GLU A 383 28.35 -26.64 78.20
CA GLU A 383 29.06 -27.65 78.99
C GLU A 383 30.48 -27.87 78.45
N ALA A 384 31.46 -28.01 79.33
CA ALA A 384 32.83 -28.35 78.93
C ALA A 384 32.93 -29.80 78.41
N GLU A 385 33.67 -29.99 77.32
CA GLU A 385 33.92 -31.30 76.74
C GLU A 385 35.04 -32.02 77.48
N ASN A 386 34.89 -33.33 77.70
CA ASN A 386 35.87 -34.15 78.41
C ASN A 386 36.21 -35.41 77.61
N ASN A 387 37.41 -35.43 77.08
CA ASN A 387 38.03 -36.52 76.32
C ASN A 387 39.24 -37.14 77.09
N SER A 388 39.33 -36.89 78.40
CA SER A 388 40.39 -37.38 79.27
C SER A 388 40.40 -38.92 79.43
N THR A 389 41.59 -39.50 79.61
CA THR A 389 41.77 -40.96 79.71
C THR A 389 42.59 -41.41 80.94
N GLY A 390 42.58 -42.71 81.22
CA GLY A 390 43.41 -43.30 82.29
C GLY A 390 42.96 -42.91 83.70
N THR A 391 43.90 -42.73 84.63
CA THR A 391 43.61 -42.36 86.02
C THR A 391 43.34 -40.87 86.24
N MET A 392 43.45 -40.05 85.18
CA MET A 392 43.13 -38.63 85.17
C MET A 392 41.63 -38.34 84.94
N ALA A 393 40.87 -39.29 84.39
CA ALA A 393 39.43 -39.13 84.11
C ALA A 393 38.57 -38.66 85.32
N PRO A 394 38.78 -39.14 86.57
CA PRO A 394 38.04 -38.63 87.73
C PRO A 394 38.38 -37.17 88.09
N ILE A 395 39.60 -36.73 87.83
CA ILE A 395 40.03 -35.34 88.04
C ILE A 395 39.34 -34.45 86.99
N ALA A 396 39.28 -34.91 85.74
CA ALA A 396 38.55 -34.23 84.67
C ALA A 396 37.04 -34.08 84.98
N THR A 397 36.39 -35.10 85.57
CA THR A 397 34.99 -34.99 86.01
C THR A 397 34.79 -33.93 87.10
N VAL A 398 35.74 -33.81 88.04
CA VAL A 398 35.71 -32.75 89.05
C VAL A 398 35.91 -31.38 88.40
N LEU A 399 36.81 -31.28 87.42
CA LEU A 399 37.06 -30.04 86.67
C LEU A 399 35.82 -29.58 85.90
N VAL A 400 35.18 -30.46 85.10
CA VAL A 400 33.93 -30.15 84.39
C VAL A 400 32.81 -29.74 85.36
N GLY A 401 32.66 -30.49 86.46
CA GLY A 401 31.70 -30.12 87.50
C GLY A 401 32.01 -28.78 88.17
N THR A 402 33.29 -28.40 88.26
CA THR A 402 33.69 -27.07 88.74
C THR A 402 33.34 -26.02 87.71
N ILE A 403 33.77 -26.17 86.45
CA ILE A 403 33.47 -25.28 85.31
C ILE A 403 31.99 -24.94 85.25
N ASN A 404 31.11 -25.95 85.24
CA ASN A 404 29.66 -25.76 85.15
C ASN A 404 29.05 -25.03 86.36
N THR A 405 29.73 -25.03 87.53
CA THR A 405 29.29 -24.29 88.73
C THR A 405 29.87 -22.89 88.83
N THR A 406 31.08 -22.66 88.30
CA THR A 406 31.77 -21.37 88.32
C THR A 406 31.57 -20.53 87.06
N GLY A 407 30.91 -21.04 86.01
CA GLY A 407 30.66 -20.30 84.76
C GLY A 407 30.04 -18.93 84.97
N GLY A 408 29.02 -18.81 85.84
CA GLY A 408 28.40 -17.51 86.16
C GLY A 408 29.34 -16.48 86.81
N ALA A 409 30.52 -16.87 87.30
CA ALA A 409 31.54 -15.94 87.80
C ALA A 409 32.44 -15.36 86.68
N LEU A 410 32.37 -15.89 85.46
CA LEU A 410 33.09 -15.39 84.29
C LEU A 410 32.37 -14.26 83.58
N ALA A 411 31.04 -14.18 83.66
CA ALA A 411 30.25 -13.10 83.09
C ALA A 411 30.83 -11.69 83.40
N PRO A 412 31.18 -11.32 84.65
CA PRO A 412 31.78 -10.01 84.94
C PRO A 412 33.22 -9.83 84.44
N ILE A 413 33.92 -10.91 84.05
CA ILE A 413 35.27 -10.85 83.46
C ILE A 413 35.18 -10.67 81.94
N LEU A 414 34.19 -11.29 81.29
CA LEU A 414 33.99 -11.26 79.84
C LEU A 414 33.14 -10.06 79.37
N ALA A 415 32.20 -9.59 80.21
CA ALA A 415 31.31 -8.48 79.86
C ALA A 415 32.01 -7.18 79.42
N PRO A 416 33.11 -6.72 80.06
CA PRO A 416 33.80 -5.51 79.61
C PRO A 416 34.43 -5.63 78.22
N VAL A 417 34.84 -6.84 77.82
CA VAL A 417 35.43 -7.10 76.49
C VAL A 417 34.33 -7.11 75.44
N TYR A 418 33.20 -7.76 75.74
CA TYR A 418 32.02 -7.72 74.87
C TYR A 418 31.46 -6.31 74.72
N GLU A 419 31.33 -5.54 75.82
CA GLU A 419 30.89 -4.14 75.80
C GLU A 419 31.80 -3.23 74.96
N LEU A 420 33.11 -3.51 74.91
CA LEU A 420 34.07 -2.78 74.07
C LEU A 420 33.91 -3.10 72.58
N LEU A 421 33.60 -4.37 72.24
CA LEU A 421 33.35 -4.76 70.85
C LEU A 421 32.10 -4.11 70.27
N ILE A 422 31.07 -3.88 71.11
CA ILE A 422 29.82 -3.23 70.72
C ILE A 422 29.80 -1.72 71.06
N SER A 423 30.92 -1.13 71.49
CA SER A 423 30.98 0.30 71.81
C SER A 423 31.26 1.13 70.55
N ASP A 424 31.05 2.45 70.65
CA ASP A 424 31.42 3.41 69.62
C ASP A 424 32.88 3.24 69.14
N GLU A 425 33.80 2.80 70.02
CA GLU A 425 35.19 2.51 69.65
C GLU A 425 35.34 1.24 68.80
N GLY A 426 34.58 0.18 69.10
CA GLY A 426 34.49 -1.02 68.26
C GLY A 426 33.87 -0.70 66.90
N ASP A 427 32.77 0.05 66.89
CA ASP A 427 32.08 0.50 65.68
C ASP A 427 33.00 1.30 64.75
N ASN A 428 33.87 2.16 65.27
CA ASN A 428 34.83 2.92 64.43
C ASN A 428 35.84 2.01 63.72
N ILE A 429 36.23 0.87 64.32
CA ILE A 429 37.15 -0.08 63.69
C ILE A 429 36.44 -0.78 62.53
N PHE A 430 35.20 -1.22 62.75
CA PHE A 430 34.37 -1.85 61.73
C PHE A 430 34.02 -0.86 60.62
N GLU A 431 33.64 0.38 60.94
CA GLU A 431 33.27 1.39 59.95
C GLU A 431 34.43 1.72 59.00
N LEU A 432 35.67 1.83 59.49
CA LEU A 432 36.83 2.06 58.62
C LEU A 432 37.09 0.87 57.70
N LEU A 433 37.02 -0.36 58.22
CA LEU A 433 37.29 -1.57 57.44
C LEU A 433 36.16 -1.91 56.46
N ILE A 434 34.90 -1.64 56.82
CA ILE A 434 33.75 -1.74 55.91
C ILE A 434 33.88 -0.69 54.81
N ASN A 435 34.31 0.53 55.13
CA ASN A 435 34.57 1.56 54.11
C ASN A 435 35.70 1.12 53.15
N ASP A 436 36.75 0.46 53.63
CA ASP A 436 37.81 -0.08 52.79
C ASP A 436 37.27 -1.20 51.87
N ILE A 437 36.45 -2.12 52.39
CA ILE A 437 35.79 -3.16 51.57
C ILE A 437 34.88 -2.53 50.51
N THR A 438 33.99 -1.65 50.95
CA THR A 438 32.95 -1.09 50.08
C THR A 438 33.55 -0.13 49.04
N THR A 439 34.43 0.78 49.45
CA THR A 439 34.95 1.83 48.57
C THR A 439 36.13 1.36 47.72
N ASP A 440 37.13 0.72 48.34
CA ASP A 440 38.40 0.41 47.67
C ASP A 440 38.37 -0.96 46.98
N ALA A 441 37.74 -1.98 47.58
CA ALA A 441 37.69 -3.32 46.98
C ALA A 441 36.57 -3.48 45.93
N ILE A 442 35.44 -2.78 46.07
CA ILE A 442 34.25 -2.99 45.22
C ILE A 442 33.94 -1.75 44.36
N THR A 443 33.63 -0.60 44.98
CA THR A 443 33.11 0.58 44.24
C THR A 443 34.10 1.13 43.22
N THR A 444 35.35 1.33 43.63
CA THR A 444 36.36 1.99 42.78
C THR A 444 36.70 1.14 41.55
N PRO A 445 36.99 -0.17 41.69
CA PRO A 445 37.26 -1.02 40.53
C PRO A 445 36.08 -1.12 39.57
N ILE A 446 34.85 -1.32 40.07
CA ILE A 446 33.65 -1.42 39.23
C ILE A 446 33.42 -0.11 38.44
N ARG A 447 33.53 1.05 39.10
CA ARG A 447 33.32 2.34 38.42
C ARG A 447 34.40 2.62 37.37
N GLU A 448 35.66 2.31 37.66
CA GLU A 448 36.76 2.48 36.70
C GLU A 448 36.63 1.52 35.50
N MET A 449 36.02 0.36 35.70
CA MET A 449 35.71 -0.62 34.66
C MET A 449 34.49 -0.21 33.81
N LEU A 450 33.40 0.27 34.42
CA LEU A 450 32.15 0.59 33.69
C LEU A 450 32.28 1.80 32.77
N SER A 451 33.07 2.82 33.15
CA SER A 451 33.23 4.03 32.33
C SER A 451 33.67 3.73 30.88
N PRO A 452 34.76 2.98 30.62
CA PRO A 452 35.16 2.64 29.24
C PRO A 452 34.18 1.68 28.55
N VAL A 453 33.42 0.86 29.30
CA VAL A 453 32.40 -0.03 28.72
C VAL A 453 31.27 0.78 28.09
N PHE A 454 30.73 1.77 28.80
CA PHE A 454 29.68 2.64 28.27
C PHE A 454 30.15 3.58 27.16
N ASP A 455 31.40 4.06 27.22
CA ASP A 455 32.00 4.82 26.13
C ASP A 455 32.05 4.00 24.83
N VAL A 456 32.41 2.71 24.92
CA VAL A 456 32.44 1.79 23.76
C VAL A 456 31.04 1.39 23.32
N LEU A 457 30.13 1.09 24.25
CA LEU A 457 28.74 0.74 23.94
C LEU A 457 28.05 1.84 23.14
N ALA A 458 28.15 3.10 23.59
CA ALA A 458 27.54 4.24 22.90
C ALA A 458 28.17 4.55 21.53
N GLU A 459 29.41 4.11 21.27
CA GLU A 459 30.07 4.27 19.97
C GLU A 459 29.73 3.12 19.00
N VAL A 460 29.50 1.92 19.53
CA VAL A 460 29.30 0.70 18.74
C VAL A 460 27.82 0.39 18.49
N LEU A 461 26.95 0.72 19.44
CA LEU A 461 25.57 0.25 19.46
C LEU A 461 24.59 1.40 19.76
N SER A 462 23.45 1.36 19.08
CA SER A 462 22.27 2.15 19.42
C SER A 462 21.08 1.20 19.45
N ILE A 463 20.32 1.24 20.55
CA ILE A 463 19.18 0.35 20.81
C ILE A 463 17.94 1.23 20.91
N THR A 464 17.11 1.16 19.89
CA THR A 464 15.85 1.90 19.82
C THR A 464 14.68 0.92 20.04
N ILE A 465 13.88 1.18 21.07
CA ILE A 465 12.61 0.49 21.33
C ILE A 465 11.47 1.24 20.64
N ASN A 466 10.46 0.51 20.17
CA ASN A 466 9.28 1.07 19.54
C ASN A 466 9.63 2.00 18.36
N ARG A 467 10.47 1.52 17.46
CA ARG A 467 10.89 2.32 16.32
C ARG A 467 9.72 2.42 15.35
N GLN A 468 9.16 3.62 15.21
CA GLN A 468 8.06 3.92 14.29
C GLN A 468 8.53 4.87 13.20
N VAL A 469 8.43 4.43 11.95
CA VAL A 469 8.62 5.27 10.77
C VAL A 469 7.25 5.45 10.12
N THR A 470 6.79 6.69 10.04
CA THR A 470 5.49 7.01 9.45
C THR A 470 5.66 7.84 8.19
N GLU A 471 4.82 7.56 7.20
CA GLU A 471 4.60 8.45 6.06
C GLU A 471 3.19 9.00 6.13
N THR A 472 3.05 10.28 5.78
CA THR A 472 1.77 10.98 5.75
C THR A 472 1.43 11.36 4.33
N SER A 473 0.19 11.16 3.93
CA SER A 473 -0.36 11.73 2.71
C SER A 473 -1.65 12.47 2.97
N THR A 474 -2.01 13.35 2.06
CA THR A 474 -3.20 14.18 2.18
C THR A 474 -4.39 13.42 1.58
N ASN A 475 -5.45 13.23 2.37
CA ASN A 475 -6.68 12.60 1.90
C ASN A 475 -7.52 13.54 1.02
N ALA A 476 -8.59 13.03 0.39
CA ALA A 476 -9.54 13.81 -0.42
C ALA A 476 -10.15 15.04 0.29
N SER A 477 -10.19 15.04 1.63
CA SER A 477 -10.68 16.16 2.45
C SER A 477 -9.62 17.24 2.70
N GLY A 478 -8.38 17.04 2.26
CA GLY A 478 -7.27 17.98 2.46
C GLY A 478 -6.62 17.88 3.84
N GLU A 479 -6.84 16.79 4.58
CA GLU A 479 -6.24 16.50 5.89
C GLU A 479 -5.05 15.55 5.73
N ASP A 480 -3.96 15.82 6.44
CA ASP A 480 -2.79 14.94 6.48
C ASP A 480 -3.11 13.75 7.38
N VAL A 481 -3.13 12.56 6.80
CA VAL A 481 -3.34 11.29 7.50
C VAL A 481 -2.11 10.41 7.34
N VAL A 482 -1.87 9.54 8.31
CA VAL A 482 -0.77 8.57 8.24
C VAL A 482 -1.17 7.46 7.27
N SER A 483 -0.44 7.36 6.16
CA SER A 483 -0.69 6.40 5.09
C SER A 483 0.24 5.20 5.13
N SER A 484 1.37 5.32 5.80
CA SER A 484 2.27 4.19 6.04
C SER A 484 2.79 4.22 7.47
N LEU A 485 2.90 3.05 8.07
CA LEU A 485 3.57 2.83 9.35
C LEU A 485 4.46 1.60 9.24
N ASP A 486 5.75 1.78 9.48
CA ASP A 486 6.69 0.71 9.79
C ASP A 486 6.98 0.71 11.30
N LEU A 487 6.67 -0.40 11.96
CA LEU A 487 6.90 -0.61 13.38
C LEU A 487 7.93 -1.73 13.59
N SER A 488 9.02 -1.42 14.29
CA SER A 488 9.87 -2.43 14.94
C SER A 488 9.71 -2.34 16.44
N ALA A 489 9.45 -3.47 17.09
CA ALA A 489 9.48 -3.56 18.54
C ALA A 489 10.88 -3.23 19.08
N LEU A 490 11.92 -3.82 18.47
CA LEU A 490 13.32 -3.62 18.86
C LEU A 490 14.20 -3.39 17.62
N SER A 491 14.98 -2.32 17.64
CA SER A 491 15.87 -1.95 16.54
C SER A 491 17.28 -1.67 17.05
N ILE A 492 18.24 -2.43 16.53
CA ILE A 492 19.66 -2.39 16.93
C ILE A 492 20.48 -1.85 15.77
N ALA A 493 21.12 -0.71 15.95
CA ALA A 493 22.06 -0.16 14.99
C ALA A 493 23.51 -0.41 15.43
N LEU A 494 24.28 -1.08 14.58
CA LEU A 494 25.73 -1.24 14.70
C LEU A 494 26.41 -0.04 14.03
N LEU A 495 27.37 0.59 14.70
CA LEU A 495 28.01 1.85 14.27
C LEU A 495 26.98 2.95 13.96
N PRO A 496 26.38 3.59 14.99
CA PRO A 496 25.37 4.63 14.82
C PRO A 496 25.81 5.76 13.89
N ALA A 497 27.12 6.06 13.86
CA ALA A 497 27.71 7.10 13.00
C ALA A 497 27.57 6.84 11.49
N SER A 498 27.30 5.60 11.06
CA SER A 498 27.19 5.22 9.65
C SER A 498 25.78 4.83 9.22
N GLU A 499 24.87 4.57 10.16
CA GLU A 499 23.50 4.05 9.96
C GLU A 499 23.36 2.84 9.00
N ALA A 500 24.47 2.23 8.57
CA ALA A 500 24.48 1.27 7.46
C ALA A 500 24.12 -0.16 7.88
N ALA A 501 24.21 -0.46 9.17
CA ALA A 501 24.12 -1.81 9.72
C ALA A 501 23.05 -1.84 10.81
N ARG A 502 21.81 -2.20 10.45
CA ARG A 502 20.69 -2.27 11.39
C ARG A 502 20.08 -3.67 11.39
N ILE A 503 19.69 -4.13 12.57
CA ILE A 503 18.94 -5.36 12.79
C ILE A 503 17.66 -4.97 13.51
N ASN A 504 16.51 -5.35 12.95
CA ASN A 504 15.21 -5.08 13.52
C ASN A 504 14.53 -6.41 13.87
N LEU A 505 13.93 -6.47 15.07
CA LEU A 505 13.25 -7.63 15.61
C LEU A 505 11.79 -7.27 15.90
N GLY A 506 10.88 -8.17 15.52
CA GLY A 506 9.44 -7.94 15.65
C GLY A 506 8.99 -6.78 14.78
N ASN A 507 8.91 -7.00 13.47
CA ASN A 507 8.57 -5.98 12.50
C ASN A 507 7.17 -6.19 11.95
N ALA A 508 6.41 -5.12 11.86
CA ALA A 508 5.11 -5.06 11.21
C ALA A 508 4.98 -3.73 10.49
N ALA A 509 4.46 -3.76 9.27
CA ALA A 509 4.27 -2.58 8.47
C ALA A 509 2.99 -2.67 7.64
N VAL A 510 2.35 -1.52 7.47
CA VAL A 510 1.15 -1.36 6.65
C VAL A 510 1.28 -0.08 5.86
N ARG A 511 0.96 -0.16 4.56
CA ARG A 511 0.74 0.99 3.68
C ARG A 511 -0.70 0.95 3.19
N ILE A 512 -1.40 2.07 3.31
CA ILE A 512 -2.72 2.31 2.75
C ILE A 512 -2.68 3.60 1.93
N THR A 513 -3.47 3.67 0.88
CA THR A 513 -3.61 4.90 0.09
C THR A 513 -4.85 5.63 0.59
N PRO A 514 -4.71 6.74 1.34
CA PRO A 514 -5.86 7.49 1.81
C PRO A 514 -6.46 8.27 0.65
N ASP A 515 -7.49 7.68 0.05
CA ASP A 515 -8.45 8.20 -0.92
C ASP A 515 -8.04 9.48 -1.64
N GLY A 516 -7.49 9.29 -2.84
CA GLY A 516 -7.53 10.24 -3.94
C GLY A 516 -7.94 9.45 -5.19
N ASP A 517 -9.25 9.38 -5.43
CA ASP A 517 -9.93 8.70 -6.55
C ASP A 517 -10.31 7.21 -6.35
N GLY A 518 -10.85 6.88 -5.16
CA GLY A 518 -11.61 5.64 -4.93
C GLY A 518 -10.75 4.39 -4.74
N GLY A 519 -10.55 3.96 -3.49
CA GLY A 519 -10.06 2.62 -3.21
C GLY A 519 -11.04 1.55 -3.76
N PRO A 520 -10.60 0.34 -4.16
CA PRO A 520 -11.50 -0.77 -4.49
C PRO A 520 -12.38 -1.09 -3.28
N GLY A 521 -13.61 -0.58 -3.37
CA GLY A 521 -14.59 -0.50 -2.29
C GLY A 521 -15.59 0.62 -2.56
N GLU A 522 -15.14 1.73 -3.16
CA GLU A 522 -16.03 2.72 -3.78
C GLU A 522 -16.30 2.26 -5.21
N ILE A 523 -17.44 1.60 -5.41
CA ILE A 523 -17.98 1.40 -6.74
C ILE A 523 -18.74 2.70 -7.12
N ASP A 524 -18.68 3.14 -8.38
CA ASP A 524 -19.57 4.19 -8.88
C ASP A 524 -20.62 3.54 -9.78
N PRO A 525 -21.58 2.79 -9.19
CA PRO A 525 -22.55 2.05 -9.97
C PRO A 525 -23.40 3.07 -10.73
N SER A 526 -23.49 2.89 -12.04
CA SER A 526 -24.38 3.65 -12.89
C SER A 526 -25.43 2.71 -13.47
N LEU A 527 -26.69 3.15 -13.46
CA LEU A 527 -27.80 2.38 -13.98
C LEU A 527 -28.54 3.21 -15.02
N THR A 528 -28.85 2.59 -16.15
CA THR A 528 -29.66 3.17 -17.22
C THR A 528 -30.78 2.21 -17.59
N VAL A 529 -31.87 2.75 -18.13
CA VAL A 529 -33.01 1.97 -18.62
C VAL A 529 -33.34 2.38 -20.05
N ASP A 530 -33.59 1.40 -20.91
CA ASP A 530 -33.97 1.60 -22.31
C ASP A 530 -35.06 0.59 -22.71
N PRO A 531 -36.27 1.04 -23.10
CA PRO A 531 -36.72 2.43 -23.20
C PRO A 531 -36.97 3.08 -21.82
N ALA A 532 -36.72 4.39 -21.74
CA ALA A 532 -36.95 5.21 -20.54
C ALA A 532 -38.43 5.54 -20.28
N SER A 533 -39.32 5.18 -21.21
CA SER A 533 -40.77 5.24 -21.03
C SER A 533 -41.46 4.00 -21.57
N VAL A 534 -42.43 3.47 -20.81
CA VAL A 534 -43.13 2.22 -21.13
C VAL A 534 -44.61 2.32 -20.76
N ALA A 535 -45.46 1.51 -21.40
CA ALA A 535 -46.86 1.35 -21.00
C ALA A 535 -47.01 0.26 -19.93
N PRO A 536 -48.07 0.28 -19.10
CA PRO A 536 -48.38 -0.83 -18.20
C PRO A 536 -48.47 -2.16 -18.96
N GLY A 537 -47.84 -3.21 -18.43
CA GLY A 537 -47.74 -4.52 -19.07
C GLY A 537 -46.57 -4.70 -20.03
N GLN A 538 -45.69 -3.70 -20.18
CA GLN A 538 -44.46 -3.77 -20.96
C GLN A 538 -43.24 -3.92 -20.04
N ALA A 539 -42.05 -4.17 -20.61
CA ALA A 539 -40.79 -4.26 -19.88
C ALA A 539 -39.80 -3.20 -20.39
N THR A 540 -38.87 -2.80 -19.52
CA THR A 540 -37.69 -2.00 -19.88
C THR A 540 -36.42 -2.82 -19.64
N LEU A 541 -35.33 -2.53 -20.36
CA LEU A 541 -34.04 -3.17 -20.13
C LEU A 541 -33.18 -2.28 -19.23
N ALA A 542 -32.87 -2.76 -18.02
CA ALA A 542 -31.94 -2.10 -17.11
C ALA A 542 -30.50 -2.56 -17.41
N SER A 543 -29.60 -1.60 -17.64
CA SER A 543 -28.18 -1.84 -17.89
C SER A 543 -27.35 -1.15 -16.81
N GLY A 544 -26.62 -1.94 -16.03
CA GLY A 544 -25.76 -1.48 -14.94
C GLY A 544 -24.28 -1.61 -15.29
N VAL A 545 -23.47 -0.62 -14.92
CA VAL A 545 -22.00 -0.62 -15.04
C VAL A 545 -21.37 -0.10 -13.75
N GLY A 546 -20.13 -0.50 -13.49
CA GLY A 546 -19.39 -0.05 -12.30
C GLY A 546 -19.82 -0.74 -11.01
N TYR A 547 -20.46 -1.92 -11.07
CA TYR A 547 -20.78 -2.76 -9.91
C TYR A 547 -19.60 -3.69 -9.56
N THR A 548 -19.68 -4.44 -8.45
CA THR A 548 -18.61 -5.38 -8.07
C THR A 548 -18.45 -6.47 -9.14
N PRO A 549 -17.24 -6.68 -9.71
CA PRO A 549 -17.00 -7.74 -10.69
C PRO A 549 -17.25 -9.16 -10.16
N ASP A 550 -17.69 -10.07 -11.04
CA ASP A 550 -17.93 -11.50 -10.76
C ASP A 550 -18.78 -11.77 -9.49
N SER A 551 -19.77 -10.91 -9.23
CA SER A 551 -20.65 -10.95 -8.05
C SER A 551 -22.13 -10.93 -8.45
N THR A 552 -23.02 -10.55 -7.52
CA THR A 552 -24.46 -10.41 -7.74
C THR A 552 -24.96 -9.00 -7.42
N ALA A 553 -25.96 -8.55 -8.19
CA ALA A 553 -26.71 -7.34 -7.94
C ALA A 553 -28.23 -7.64 -7.96
N THR A 554 -29.01 -6.83 -7.25
CA THR A 554 -30.47 -6.95 -7.18
C THR A 554 -31.13 -5.73 -7.82
N VAL A 555 -31.96 -5.95 -8.85
CA VAL A 555 -32.75 -4.91 -9.52
C VAL A 555 -34.19 -4.90 -9.00
N GLN A 556 -34.70 -3.73 -8.61
CA GLN A 556 -36.06 -3.54 -8.09
C GLN A 556 -36.72 -2.29 -8.69
N LEU A 557 -37.95 -2.44 -9.18
CA LEU A 557 -38.79 -1.32 -9.59
C LEU A 557 -39.52 -0.72 -8.37
N MET A 558 -39.57 0.60 -8.25
CA MET A 558 -40.30 1.35 -7.24
C MET A 558 -41.36 2.27 -7.87
N ASP A 559 -42.55 2.33 -7.25
CA ASP A 559 -43.62 3.26 -7.60
C ASP A 559 -43.31 4.72 -7.18
N PRO A 560 -44.08 5.72 -7.65
CA PRO A 560 -43.88 7.12 -7.27
C PRO A 560 -44.01 7.40 -5.75
N GLU A 561 -44.65 6.50 -4.99
CA GLU A 561 -44.78 6.54 -3.54
C GLU A 561 -43.62 5.85 -2.80
N GLY A 562 -42.67 5.26 -3.53
CA GLY A 562 -41.49 4.56 -3.01
C GLY A 562 -41.76 3.13 -2.53
N ASN A 563 -42.86 2.50 -2.94
CA ASN A 563 -43.12 1.09 -2.65
C ASN A 563 -42.55 0.19 -3.77
N PRO A 564 -42.02 -0.99 -3.44
CA PRO A 564 -41.54 -1.93 -4.46
C PRO A 564 -42.71 -2.49 -5.28
N VAL A 565 -42.55 -2.49 -6.59
CA VAL A 565 -43.48 -3.04 -7.58
C VAL A 565 -42.86 -4.27 -8.20
N GLY A 566 -43.52 -5.43 -8.04
CA GLY A 566 -42.98 -6.72 -8.47
C GLY A 566 -41.99 -7.33 -7.47
N ASP A 567 -41.50 -8.53 -7.81
CA ASP A 567 -40.47 -9.23 -7.03
C ASP A 567 -39.06 -8.71 -7.42
N PRO A 568 -38.10 -8.68 -6.48
CA PRO A 568 -36.72 -8.30 -6.78
C PRO A 568 -36.06 -9.29 -7.75
N ILE A 569 -35.26 -8.77 -8.68
CA ILE A 569 -34.63 -9.52 -9.77
C ILE A 569 -33.12 -9.63 -9.51
N PRO A 570 -32.61 -10.79 -9.07
CA PRO A 570 -31.17 -10.99 -8.91
C PRO A 570 -30.50 -11.20 -10.27
N VAL A 571 -29.34 -10.60 -10.46
CA VAL A 571 -28.50 -10.71 -11.67
C VAL A 571 -27.03 -10.88 -11.30
N ASP A 572 -26.29 -11.62 -12.12
CA ASP A 572 -24.85 -11.80 -11.96
C ASP A 572 -24.11 -10.69 -12.73
N THR A 573 -23.08 -10.09 -12.13
CA THR A 573 -22.18 -9.14 -12.78
C THR A 573 -21.04 -9.88 -13.48
N ASN A 574 -20.56 -9.34 -14.61
CA ASN A 574 -19.41 -9.90 -15.32
C ASN A 574 -18.06 -9.44 -14.71
N ALA A 575 -16.95 -9.83 -15.32
CA ALA A 575 -15.59 -9.50 -14.87
C ALA A 575 -15.27 -7.98 -14.90
N GLU A 576 -16.10 -7.18 -15.57
CA GLU A 576 -16.00 -5.73 -15.64
C GLU A 576 -17.05 -5.02 -14.75
N GLY A 577 -17.83 -5.76 -13.95
CA GLY A 577 -18.85 -5.17 -13.08
C GLY A 577 -20.10 -4.68 -13.81
N ALA A 578 -20.40 -5.23 -14.98
CA ALA A 578 -21.56 -4.88 -15.78
C ALA A 578 -22.62 -5.99 -15.79
N PHE A 579 -23.90 -5.61 -15.94
CA PHE A 579 -25.03 -6.52 -16.10
C PHE A 579 -26.14 -5.93 -16.97
N THR A 580 -27.04 -6.81 -17.45
CA THR A 580 -28.30 -6.41 -18.11
C THR A 580 -29.47 -7.23 -17.56
N ALA A 581 -30.62 -6.58 -17.32
CA ALA A 581 -31.79 -7.18 -16.71
C ALA A 581 -33.09 -6.65 -17.32
N GLU A 582 -34.01 -7.54 -17.71
CA GLU A 582 -35.37 -7.12 -18.09
C GLU A 582 -36.21 -6.82 -16.85
N VAL A 583 -36.77 -5.62 -16.76
CA VAL A 583 -37.61 -5.15 -15.65
C VAL A 583 -39.07 -5.03 -16.14
N PRO A 584 -39.97 -5.97 -15.77
CA PRO A 584 -41.36 -5.94 -16.19
C PRO A 584 -42.19 -4.94 -15.37
N VAL A 585 -42.99 -4.11 -16.06
CA VAL A 585 -43.99 -3.24 -15.47
C VAL A 585 -45.35 -3.95 -15.46
N PRO A 586 -46.03 -4.12 -14.30
CA PRO A 586 -47.33 -4.79 -14.24
C PRO A 586 -48.42 -4.16 -15.11
N ASP A 587 -49.36 -4.98 -15.62
CA ASP A 587 -50.51 -4.53 -16.43
C ASP A 587 -51.42 -3.52 -15.70
N ASP A 588 -51.42 -3.55 -14.36
CA ASP A 588 -52.22 -2.68 -13.48
C ASP A 588 -51.40 -1.56 -12.84
N ALA A 589 -50.18 -1.31 -13.31
CA ALA A 589 -49.36 -0.19 -12.88
C ALA A 589 -50.08 1.14 -13.12
N ASP A 590 -50.12 1.99 -12.09
CA ASP A 590 -50.62 3.36 -12.22
C ASP A 590 -49.65 4.18 -13.08
N LEU A 591 -50.17 5.19 -13.79
CA LEU A 591 -49.36 6.07 -14.63
C LEU A 591 -48.54 7.03 -13.76
N GLY A 592 -47.27 7.27 -14.11
CA GLY A 592 -46.39 8.21 -13.39
C GLY A 592 -44.90 7.90 -13.50
N ASP A 593 -44.10 8.60 -12.71
CA ASP A 593 -42.63 8.46 -12.66
C ASP A 593 -42.23 7.33 -11.69
N TYR A 594 -41.71 6.24 -12.22
CA TYR A 594 -41.16 5.12 -11.47
C TYR A 594 -39.64 5.24 -11.37
N THR A 595 -39.03 4.47 -10.49
CA THR A 595 -37.57 4.41 -10.33
C THR A 595 -37.13 2.96 -10.31
N VAL A 596 -36.17 2.62 -11.17
CA VAL A 596 -35.48 1.33 -11.13
C VAL A 596 -34.23 1.49 -10.27
N ILE A 597 -34.08 0.65 -9.26
CA ILE A 597 -32.93 0.65 -8.36
C ILE A 597 -32.14 -0.63 -8.57
N GLY A 598 -30.84 -0.52 -8.85
CA GLY A 598 -29.91 -1.64 -8.91
C GLY A 598 -28.96 -1.57 -7.73
N THR A 599 -29.07 -2.53 -6.81
CA THR A 599 -28.25 -2.62 -5.58
C THR A 599 -27.18 -3.68 -5.74
N ASP A 600 -25.93 -3.36 -5.46
CA ASP A 600 -24.83 -4.32 -5.38
C ASP A 600 -24.98 -5.18 -4.10
N ASP A 601 -24.99 -6.51 -4.23
CA ASP A 601 -25.21 -7.37 -3.07
C ASP A 601 -23.95 -7.53 -2.20
N THR A 602 -22.76 -7.18 -2.71
CA THR A 602 -21.48 -7.23 -1.97
C THR A 602 -21.31 -5.99 -1.09
N THR A 603 -21.46 -4.80 -1.67
CA THR A 603 -21.19 -3.52 -0.99
C THR A 603 -22.45 -2.89 -0.40
N GLY A 604 -23.63 -3.23 -0.93
CA GLY A 604 -24.91 -2.62 -0.56
C GLY A 604 -25.16 -1.24 -1.17
N GLU A 605 -24.27 -0.75 -2.05
CA GLU A 605 -24.45 0.51 -2.77
C GLU A 605 -25.48 0.36 -3.90
N ALA A 606 -26.19 1.45 -4.21
CA ALA A 606 -27.30 1.42 -5.15
C ALA A 606 -27.23 2.58 -6.15
N ALA A 607 -27.57 2.26 -7.41
CA ALA A 607 -27.77 3.25 -8.46
C ALA A 607 -29.24 3.29 -8.89
N GLU A 608 -29.72 4.47 -9.26
CA GLU A 608 -31.11 4.73 -9.62
C GLU A 608 -31.23 5.19 -11.07
N ALA A 609 -32.22 4.66 -11.78
CA ALA A 609 -32.58 5.07 -13.13
C ALA A 609 -34.08 5.45 -13.19
N PRO A 610 -34.44 6.63 -13.72
CA PRO A 610 -35.84 7.03 -13.86
C PRO A 610 -36.53 6.25 -14.98
N LEU A 611 -37.79 5.85 -14.77
CA LEU A 611 -38.64 5.17 -15.75
C LEU A 611 -40.03 5.81 -15.76
N GLU A 612 -40.51 6.32 -16.89
CA GLU A 612 -41.85 6.91 -16.98
C GLU A 612 -42.87 5.87 -17.45
N VAL A 613 -43.93 5.64 -16.66
CA VAL A 613 -45.06 4.79 -17.06
C VAL A 613 -46.17 5.66 -17.63
N VAL A 614 -46.32 5.64 -18.95
CA VAL A 614 -47.25 6.50 -19.71
C VAL A 614 -48.36 5.70 -20.38
N VAL A 615 -49.37 6.38 -20.92
CA VAL A 615 -50.38 5.73 -21.77
C VAL A 615 -49.68 5.30 -23.06
N GLY A 616 -49.97 4.11 -23.60
CA GLY A 616 -49.34 3.62 -24.83
C GLY A 616 -49.46 4.54 -26.06
N SER A 617 -50.41 5.49 -26.05
CA SER A 617 -50.53 6.55 -27.06
C SER A 617 -49.42 7.60 -27.00
N ASP A 618 -48.80 7.80 -25.83
CA ASP A 618 -47.82 8.87 -25.59
C ASP A 618 -46.37 8.39 -25.81
N VAL A 619 -46.12 7.08 -25.84
CA VAL A 619 -44.80 6.49 -26.16
C VAL A 619 -44.40 6.76 -27.61
N CYS A 620 -45.38 6.83 -28.52
CA CYS A 620 -45.17 7.03 -29.96
C CYS A 620 -45.43 8.48 -30.41
N ALA A 621 -45.22 9.50 -29.57
CA ALA A 621 -45.58 10.91 -29.84
C ALA A 621 -44.66 11.63 -30.88
N THR A 622 -44.41 10.97 -32.01
CA THR A 622 -43.79 11.57 -33.19
C THR A 622 -44.86 11.80 -34.25
N ASP A 623 -44.72 12.86 -35.06
CA ASP A 623 -45.65 13.09 -36.18
C ASP A 623 -45.57 11.88 -37.12
N PRO A 624 -46.70 11.21 -37.43
CA PRO A 624 -46.68 9.99 -38.23
C PRO A 624 -46.15 10.31 -39.64
N THR A 625 -45.28 9.46 -40.14
CA THR A 625 -44.73 9.56 -41.49
C THR A 625 -45.04 8.31 -42.29
N LEU A 626 -45.21 8.49 -43.60
CA LEU A 626 -45.50 7.40 -44.52
C LEU A 626 -44.55 7.51 -45.71
N THR A 627 -43.89 6.42 -46.05
CA THR A 627 -43.06 6.30 -47.25
C THR A 627 -43.58 5.16 -48.12
N VAL A 628 -43.48 5.34 -49.43
CA VAL A 628 -43.94 4.37 -50.42
C VAL A 628 -42.82 4.14 -51.41
N GLU A 629 -42.40 2.88 -51.55
CA GLU A 629 -41.32 2.48 -52.45
C GLU A 629 -41.77 1.34 -53.38
N PRO A 630 -41.64 1.48 -54.71
CA PRO A 630 -41.23 2.70 -55.43
C PRO A 630 -42.31 3.81 -55.39
N THR A 631 -41.90 5.07 -55.51
CA THR A 631 -42.80 6.26 -55.55
C THR A 631 -43.54 6.43 -56.87
N ALA A 632 -43.23 5.59 -57.88
CA ALA A 632 -43.97 5.49 -59.14
C ALA A 632 -44.10 4.01 -59.55
N ALA A 633 -45.28 3.61 -60.02
CA ALA A 633 -45.56 2.22 -60.38
C ALA A 633 -46.68 2.09 -61.43
N TYR A 634 -46.71 0.97 -62.17
CA TYR A 634 -47.75 0.72 -63.18
C TYR A 634 -49.01 0.05 -62.57
N PRO A 635 -50.18 0.17 -63.22
CA PRO A 635 -51.38 -0.54 -62.80
C PRO A 635 -51.18 -2.06 -62.75
N GLY A 636 -51.27 -2.63 -61.54
CA GLY A 636 -51.07 -4.06 -61.27
C GLY A 636 -49.78 -4.42 -60.53
N ASP A 637 -48.89 -3.44 -60.32
CA ASP A 637 -47.66 -3.60 -59.54
C ASP A 637 -47.95 -3.56 -58.04
N THR A 638 -46.99 -4.06 -57.25
CA THR A 638 -46.98 -4.00 -55.79
C THR A 638 -45.97 -2.95 -55.34
N VAL A 639 -46.36 -2.07 -54.44
CA VAL A 639 -45.47 -1.11 -53.77
C VAL A 639 -45.39 -1.43 -52.28
N SER A 640 -44.22 -1.23 -51.68
CA SER A 640 -44.00 -1.33 -50.23
C SER A 640 -44.41 -0.01 -49.58
N VAL A 641 -45.25 -0.08 -48.55
CA VAL A 641 -45.67 1.06 -47.74
C VAL A 641 -45.10 0.88 -46.34
N VAL A 642 -44.28 1.83 -45.92
CA VAL A 642 -43.68 1.85 -44.59
C VAL A 642 -44.25 3.03 -43.82
N GLY A 643 -44.86 2.75 -42.67
CA GLY A 643 -45.34 3.77 -41.74
C GLY A 643 -44.46 3.82 -40.50
N GLN A 644 -44.14 5.02 -40.03
CA GLN A 644 -43.41 5.26 -38.78
C GLN A 644 -44.14 6.32 -37.95
N GLY A 645 -43.99 6.28 -36.63
CA GLY A 645 -44.64 7.22 -35.71
C GLY A 645 -46.14 6.94 -35.51
N PHE A 646 -46.61 5.75 -35.86
CA PHE A 646 -47.99 5.33 -35.60
C PHE A 646 -48.08 4.66 -34.23
N THR A 647 -49.15 4.93 -33.49
CA THR A 647 -49.34 4.35 -32.15
C THR A 647 -49.34 2.83 -32.16
N ALA A 648 -48.40 2.23 -31.41
CA ALA A 648 -48.28 0.78 -31.27
C ALA A 648 -49.61 0.14 -30.83
N GLY A 649 -49.99 -0.96 -31.47
CA GLY A 649 -51.21 -1.70 -31.14
C GLY A 649 -52.53 -1.08 -31.62
N VAL A 650 -52.53 0.13 -32.19
CA VAL A 650 -53.72 0.76 -32.80
C VAL A 650 -53.80 0.36 -34.29
N PRO A 651 -54.89 -0.29 -34.76
CA PRO A 651 -55.02 -0.62 -36.18
C PRO A 651 -55.01 0.64 -37.07
N VAL A 652 -54.19 0.64 -38.12
CA VAL A 652 -54.06 1.70 -39.13
C VAL A 652 -54.61 1.17 -40.46
N VAL A 653 -55.45 1.97 -41.12
CA VAL A 653 -56.04 1.67 -42.42
C VAL A 653 -55.26 2.39 -43.51
N VAL A 654 -54.57 1.63 -44.37
CA VAL A 654 -53.83 2.13 -45.53
C VAL A 654 -54.73 2.03 -46.77
N GLN A 655 -54.92 3.15 -47.47
CA GLN A 655 -55.79 3.27 -48.63
C GLN A 655 -55.16 4.15 -49.72
N LEU A 656 -55.12 3.64 -50.94
CA LEU A 656 -54.79 4.43 -52.13
C LEU A 656 -55.97 5.33 -52.53
N ARG A 657 -55.71 6.60 -52.84
CA ARG A 657 -56.69 7.59 -53.29
C ARG A 657 -56.23 8.34 -54.54
N ASP A 658 -57.18 8.75 -55.36
CA ASP A 658 -56.94 9.69 -56.45
C ASP A 658 -56.78 11.14 -55.93
N LEU A 659 -56.37 12.07 -56.82
CA LEU A 659 -56.25 13.52 -56.51
C LEU A 659 -57.57 14.18 -56.06
N GLU A 660 -58.70 13.52 -56.24
CA GLU A 660 -60.03 14.00 -55.87
C GLU A 660 -60.48 13.41 -54.53
N GLY A 661 -59.65 12.56 -53.91
CA GLY A 661 -59.84 11.93 -52.61
C GLY A 661 -60.68 10.66 -52.64
N ASN A 662 -61.05 10.14 -53.82
CA ASN A 662 -61.81 8.89 -53.93
C ASN A 662 -60.87 7.68 -53.74
N ALA A 663 -61.36 6.66 -53.03
CA ALA A 663 -60.61 5.42 -52.82
C ALA A 663 -60.42 4.64 -54.13
N VAL A 664 -59.19 4.26 -54.41
CA VAL A 664 -58.77 3.44 -55.56
C VAL A 664 -58.30 2.09 -55.04
N GLY A 665 -59.15 1.05 -55.15
CA GLY A 665 -58.84 -0.29 -54.62
C GLY A 665 -59.39 -0.55 -53.23
N GLU A 666 -59.04 -1.70 -52.65
CA GLU A 666 -59.49 -2.12 -51.31
C GLU A 666 -58.50 -1.61 -50.23
N PRO A 667 -58.99 -1.19 -49.05
CA PRO A 667 -58.13 -0.78 -47.94
C PRO A 667 -57.42 -1.98 -47.30
N ILE A 668 -56.24 -1.73 -46.73
CA ILE A 668 -55.45 -2.70 -45.98
C ILE A 668 -55.37 -2.24 -44.52
N THR A 669 -55.68 -3.12 -43.57
CA THR A 669 -55.50 -2.83 -42.14
C THR A 669 -54.22 -3.47 -41.63
N VAL A 670 -53.39 -2.69 -40.97
CA VAL A 670 -52.14 -3.11 -40.34
C VAL A 670 -52.14 -2.68 -38.88
N THR A 671 -51.34 -3.34 -38.04
CA THR A 671 -51.16 -2.94 -36.65
C THR A 671 -49.69 -2.59 -36.47
N PRO A 672 -49.35 -1.33 -36.12
CA PRO A 672 -47.99 -0.94 -35.81
C PRO A 672 -47.43 -1.80 -34.68
N ASP A 673 -46.18 -2.18 -34.84
CA ASP A 673 -45.43 -2.96 -33.86
C ASP A 673 -44.95 -2.09 -32.69
N GLU A 674 -44.20 -2.71 -31.79
CA GLU A 674 -43.66 -2.09 -30.58
C GLU A 674 -42.65 -0.95 -30.88
N ALA A 675 -42.13 -0.86 -32.12
CA ALA A 675 -41.26 0.22 -32.59
C ALA A 675 -42.05 1.37 -33.25
N CYS A 676 -43.37 1.42 -33.06
CA CYS A 676 -44.27 2.43 -33.65
C CYS A 676 -44.24 2.43 -35.19
N GLY A 677 -43.90 1.29 -35.81
CA GLY A 677 -43.76 1.14 -37.25
C GLY A 677 -44.61 0.01 -37.84
N PHE A 678 -44.85 0.06 -39.15
CA PHE A 678 -45.38 -1.09 -39.90
C PHE A 678 -44.83 -1.11 -41.32
N ILE A 679 -44.78 -2.30 -41.91
CA ILE A 679 -44.48 -2.49 -43.33
C ILE A 679 -45.61 -3.31 -43.96
N THR A 680 -46.14 -2.86 -45.08
CA THR A 680 -47.20 -3.57 -45.81
C THR A 680 -47.11 -3.39 -47.31
N GLU A 681 -47.53 -4.42 -48.05
CA GLU A 681 -47.55 -4.40 -49.51
C GLU A 681 -48.90 -3.90 -50.03
N LEU A 682 -48.89 -2.86 -50.85
CA LEU A 682 -50.07 -2.28 -51.50
C LEU A 682 -50.07 -2.61 -53.00
N ILE A 683 -51.11 -3.32 -53.46
CA ILE A 683 -51.25 -3.68 -54.88
C ILE A 683 -52.08 -2.63 -55.61
N ILE A 684 -51.52 -2.04 -56.66
CA ILE A 684 -52.21 -1.03 -57.48
C ILE A 684 -53.26 -1.72 -58.35
N PRO A 685 -54.55 -1.32 -58.29
CA PRO A 685 -55.58 -1.91 -59.14
C PRO A 685 -55.26 -1.74 -60.63
N ARG A 686 -55.41 -2.81 -61.42
CA ARG A 686 -55.15 -2.78 -62.89
C ARG A 686 -55.98 -1.77 -63.70
N GLY A 687 -57.00 -1.18 -63.08
CA GLY A 687 -57.86 -0.15 -63.69
C GLY A 687 -57.67 1.24 -63.07
N ALA A 688 -56.63 1.44 -62.25
CA ALA A 688 -56.30 2.77 -61.73
C ALA A 688 -55.95 3.71 -62.89
N GLU A 689 -56.41 4.95 -62.81
CA GLU A 689 -56.13 5.96 -63.83
C GLU A 689 -54.66 6.40 -63.71
N PRO A 690 -53.96 6.69 -64.81
CA PRO A 690 -52.62 7.24 -64.74
C PRO A 690 -52.59 8.67 -64.17
N GLY A 691 -51.59 8.99 -63.36
CA GLY A 691 -51.35 10.30 -62.74
C GLY A 691 -51.02 10.21 -61.26
N ASP A 692 -50.92 11.36 -60.60
CA ASP A 692 -50.62 11.44 -59.17
C ASP A 692 -51.74 10.80 -58.34
N HIS A 693 -51.37 9.97 -57.38
CA HIS A 693 -52.21 9.37 -56.36
C HIS A 693 -51.59 9.62 -54.98
N VAL A 694 -52.36 9.41 -53.94
CA VAL A 694 -51.90 9.52 -52.55
C VAL A 694 -52.23 8.23 -51.82
N VAL A 695 -51.24 7.66 -51.15
CA VAL A 695 -51.45 6.58 -50.17
C VAL A 695 -51.70 7.26 -48.83
N GLU A 696 -52.88 7.05 -48.25
CA GLU A 696 -53.27 7.57 -46.94
C GLU A 696 -53.23 6.43 -45.92
N ALA A 697 -52.61 6.67 -44.77
CA ALA A 697 -52.60 5.77 -43.61
C ALA A 697 -53.31 6.45 -42.43
N GLN A 698 -54.50 5.96 -42.08
CA GLN A 698 -55.36 6.56 -41.06
C GLN A 698 -55.59 5.59 -39.89
N PRO A 699 -55.19 5.95 -38.65
CA PRO A 699 -55.51 5.17 -37.44
C PRO A 699 -57.01 5.08 -37.14
N GLU A 700 -57.48 3.93 -36.65
CA GLU A 700 -58.89 3.69 -36.31
C GLU A 700 -59.37 4.44 -35.05
N ASP A 701 -58.46 4.81 -34.15
CA ASP A 701 -58.77 5.58 -32.93
C ASP A 701 -58.98 7.08 -33.19
N GLY A 702 -58.70 7.55 -34.41
CA GLY A 702 -58.85 8.93 -34.84
C GLY A 702 -57.66 9.83 -34.52
N SER A 703 -56.50 9.26 -34.16
CA SER A 703 -55.22 9.97 -34.11
C SER A 703 -54.77 10.46 -35.49
N GLU A 704 -53.76 11.34 -35.52
CA GLU A 704 -53.26 11.91 -36.79
C GLU A 704 -52.77 10.80 -37.73
N GLY A 705 -53.10 10.92 -39.01
CA GLY A 705 -52.65 10.00 -40.06
C GLY A 705 -51.53 10.60 -40.89
N ALA A 706 -50.97 9.82 -41.79
CA ALA A 706 -49.92 10.27 -42.72
C ALA A 706 -50.27 9.94 -44.17
N GLU A 707 -49.75 10.75 -45.09
CA GLU A 707 -49.98 10.61 -46.53
C GLU A 707 -48.64 10.58 -47.27
N ALA A 708 -48.56 9.75 -48.31
CA ALA A 708 -47.40 9.65 -49.19
C ALA A 708 -47.83 9.74 -50.66
N PRO A 709 -47.13 10.52 -51.50
CA PRO A 709 -47.44 10.58 -52.92
C PRO A 709 -47.03 9.28 -53.63
N LEU A 710 -47.82 8.86 -54.61
CA LEU A 710 -47.54 7.72 -55.49
C LEU A 710 -47.98 8.08 -56.92
N GLU A 711 -47.06 8.09 -57.89
CA GLU A 711 -47.42 8.32 -59.29
C GLU A 711 -47.81 6.99 -59.96
N ILE A 712 -49.02 6.90 -60.51
CA ILE A 712 -49.42 5.77 -61.34
C ILE A 712 -49.07 6.08 -62.79
N LEU A 713 -48.10 5.35 -63.34
CA LEU A 713 -47.59 5.60 -64.68
C LEU A 713 -48.57 5.12 -65.75
N ASP A 714 -48.71 5.89 -66.85
CA ASP A 714 -49.51 5.48 -68.00
C ASP A 714 -48.79 4.33 -68.74
N PRO A 715 -49.38 3.12 -68.80
CA PRO A 715 -48.79 1.99 -69.51
C PRO A 715 -48.65 2.21 -71.04
N GLY A 716 -49.01 3.39 -71.56
CA GLY A 716 -48.96 3.75 -72.97
C GLY A 716 -48.10 4.94 -73.39
N THR A 717 -47.46 5.73 -72.49
CA THR A 717 -46.80 6.99 -72.93
C THR A 717 -45.42 7.36 -72.36
N ASN A 718 -44.72 6.52 -71.61
CA ASN A 718 -43.27 6.73 -71.39
C ASN A 718 -42.45 5.76 -72.26
N PRO A 719 -41.69 6.22 -73.29
CA PRO A 719 -40.43 5.54 -73.57
C PRO A 719 -39.55 5.64 -72.30
N PRO A 720 -38.72 4.63 -71.99
CA PRO A 720 -37.83 4.68 -70.84
C PRO A 720 -37.09 6.02 -70.86
N ALA A 721 -36.95 6.64 -69.69
CA ALA A 721 -36.08 7.80 -69.52
C ALA A 721 -34.80 7.53 -70.31
N GLU A 722 -34.33 8.50 -71.10
CA GLU A 722 -33.07 8.34 -71.84
C GLU A 722 -32.04 7.86 -70.81
N CYS A 723 -31.54 6.64 -70.96
CA CYS A 723 -30.60 6.06 -70.01
C CYS A 723 -29.24 6.77 -70.18
N THR A 724 -29.16 7.99 -69.67
CA THR A 724 -28.08 8.94 -69.96
C THR A 724 -27.41 9.49 -68.71
N ASP A 725 -27.76 8.98 -67.53
CA ASP A 725 -27.19 9.42 -66.25
C ASP A 725 -26.82 8.21 -65.38
N PRO A 726 -25.71 7.54 -65.72
CA PRO A 726 -25.30 6.30 -65.07
C PRO A 726 -24.86 6.57 -63.62
N THR A 727 -25.39 5.80 -62.68
CA THR A 727 -24.99 5.80 -61.26
C THR A 727 -24.81 4.38 -60.75
N ILE A 728 -23.87 4.17 -59.82
CA ILE A 728 -23.67 2.86 -59.17
C ILE A 728 -23.58 2.99 -57.65
N THR A 729 -24.10 1.99 -56.95
CA THR A 729 -23.96 1.80 -55.50
C THR A 729 -23.37 0.43 -55.20
N ALA A 730 -22.68 0.33 -54.07
CA ALA A 730 -22.05 -0.89 -53.58
C ALA A 730 -22.54 -1.19 -52.16
N ASP A 731 -22.92 -2.44 -51.90
CA ASP A 731 -23.40 -2.89 -50.59
C ASP A 731 -22.84 -4.30 -50.28
N PRO A 732 -22.08 -4.49 -49.18
CA PRO A 732 -21.65 -3.48 -48.20
C PRO A 732 -20.50 -2.59 -48.73
N THR A 733 -20.37 -1.38 -48.16
CA THR A 733 -19.32 -0.40 -48.54
C THR A 733 -17.97 -0.63 -47.86
N VAL A 734 -17.94 -1.51 -46.86
CA VAL A 734 -16.73 -1.99 -46.16
C VAL A 734 -16.73 -3.51 -46.23
N VAL A 735 -15.64 -4.09 -46.72
CA VAL A 735 -15.51 -5.53 -46.99
C VAL A 735 -14.11 -6.04 -46.70
N GLU A 736 -13.99 -7.34 -46.44
CA GLU A 736 -12.70 -8.00 -46.33
C GLU A 736 -12.17 -8.49 -47.68
N ALA A 737 -10.86 -8.68 -47.79
CA ALA A 737 -10.28 -9.32 -48.96
C ALA A 737 -10.76 -10.78 -49.07
N GLY A 738 -11.66 -11.03 -50.02
CA GLY A 738 -12.33 -12.32 -50.22
C GLY A 738 -13.85 -12.23 -50.19
N ASP A 739 -14.40 -11.12 -49.69
CA ASP A 739 -15.85 -10.92 -49.60
C ASP A 739 -16.49 -10.52 -50.94
N GLU A 740 -17.79 -10.77 -51.03
CA GLU A 740 -18.63 -10.42 -52.17
C GLU A 740 -19.38 -9.12 -51.91
N VAL A 741 -19.27 -8.17 -52.84
CA VAL A 741 -19.97 -6.89 -52.82
C VAL A 741 -21.05 -6.89 -53.88
N MET A 742 -22.27 -6.49 -53.53
CA MET A 742 -23.36 -6.32 -54.48
C MET A 742 -23.29 -4.94 -55.12
N ILE A 743 -23.12 -4.89 -56.44
CA ILE A 743 -23.10 -3.65 -57.22
C ILE A 743 -24.45 -3.46 -57.92
N THR A 744 -25.11 -2.33 -57.66
CA THR A 744 -26.36 -1.95 -58.30
C THR A 744 -26.13 -0.70 -59.15
N GLY A 745 -26.48 -0.77 -60.44
CA GLY A 745 -26.36 0.35 -61.36
C GLY A 745 -27.71 0.80 -61.91
N THR A 746 -27.90 2.10 -62.07
CA THR A 746 -29.09 2.70 -62.70
C THR A 746 -28.70 3.74 -63.74
N GLY A 747 -29.58 4.05 -64.68
CA GLY A 747 -29.36 5.08 -65.71
C GLY A 747 -28.40 4.69 -66.84
N PHE A 748 -28.03 3.40 -66.95
CA PHE A 748 -27.17 2.87 -68.00
C PHE A 748 -27.93 2.51 -69.29
N PRO A 749 -27.33 2.60 -70.49
CA PRO A 749 -28.00 2.24 -71.74
C PRO A 749 -28.59 0.82 -71.76
N ALA A 750 -29.92 0.74 -71.87
CA ALA A 750 -30.65 -0.53 -71.87
C ALA A 750 -30.16 -1.51 -72.97
N GLY A 751 -29.91 -2.76 -72.60
CA GLY A 751 -29.44 -3.82 -73.50
C GLY A 751 -27.95 -3.74 -73.89
N VAL A 752 -27.18 -2.82 -73.29
CA VAL A 752 -25.72 -2.76 -73.41
C VAL A 752 -25.09 -3.59 -72.28
N ASP A 753 -23.94 -4.23 -72.56
CA ASP A 753 -23.14 -4.89 -71.54
C ASP A 753 -22.27 -3.85 -70.82
N VAL A 754 -22.34 -3.83 -69.49
CA VAL A 754 -21.51 -3.00 -68.61
C VAL A 754 -20.43 -3.87 -67.99
N THR A 755 -19.18 -3.43 -68.10
CA THR A 755 -18.03 -4.07 -67.47
C THR A 755 -17.76 -3.40 -66.12
N VAL A 756 -17.94 -4.15 -65.03
CA VAL A 756 -17.64 -3.74 -63.65
C VAL A 756 -16.27 -4.28 -63.25
N GLN A 757 -15.38 -3.39 -62.81
CA GLN A 757 -13.99 -3.69 -62.47
C GLN A 757 -13.58 -2.98 -61.17
N LEU A 758 -12.92 -3.70 -60.26
CA LEU A 758 -12.28 -3.06 -59.12
C LEU A 758 -10.95 -2.46 -59.57
N GLN A 759 -10.63 -1.25 -59.13
CA GLN A 759 -9.38 -0.54 -59.41
C GLN A 759 -8.79 0.03 -58.12
N ASP A 760 -7.47 0.15 -58.04
CA ASP A 760 -6.85 0.96 -56.99
C ASP A 760 -7.06 2.47 -57.23
N THR A 761 -6.69 3.31 -56.26
CA THR A 761 -6.79 4.77 -56.38
C THR A 761 -5.87 5.36 -57.47
N GLU A 762 -4.98 4.56 -58.05
CA GLU A 762 -4.09 4.93 -59.16
C GLU A 762 -4.65 4.47 -60.52
N GLY A 763 -5.81 3.80 -60.53
CA GLY A 763 -6.51 3.30 -61.72
C GLY A 763 -5.98 1.97 -62.25
N ASN A 764 -5.25 1.18 -61.46
CA ASN A 764 -4.82 -0.17 -61.84
C ASN A 764 -5.89 -1.20 -61.46
N ASP A 765 -6.18 -2.13 -62.38
CA ASP A 765 -7.18 -3.16 -62.16
C ASP A 765 -6.80 -4.14 -61.03
N ILE A 766 -7.73 -4.36 -60.10
CA ILE A 766 -7.69 -5.33 -59.00
C ILE A 766 -8.65 -6.47 -59.35
N GLY A 767 -8.16 -7.71 -59.44
CA GLY A 767 -9.01 -8.86 -59.73
C GLY A 767 -9.48 -8.94 -61.19
N GLY A 768 -10.54 -9.71 -61.43
CA GLY A 768 -11.11 -9.92 -62.77
C GLY A 768 -12.39 -9.10 -62.98
N PRO A 769 -12.67 -8.64 -64.21
CA PRO A 769 -13.88 -7.88 -64.51
C PRO A 769 -15.12 -8.78 -64.52
N VAL A 770 -16.26 -8.20 -64.14
CA VAL A 770 -17.59 -8.82 -64.22
C VAL A 770 -18.43 -8.05 -65.24
N SER A 771 -18.93 -8.75 -66.25
CA SER A 771 -19.81 -8.15 -67.27
C SER A 771 -21.27 -8.49 -67.00
N VAL A 772 -22.15 -7.49 -67.06
CA VAL A 772 -23.59 -7.62 -66.84
C VAL A 772 -24.37 -6.84 -67.90
N THR A 773 -25.43 -7.45 -68.45
CA THR A 773 -26.30 -6.78 -69.42
C THR A 773 -27.34 -5.93 -68.70
N VAL A 774 -27.43 -4.65 -69.07
CA VAL A 774 -28.44 -3.72 -68.54
C VAL A 774 -29.82 -4.15 -69.02
N ASP A 775 -30.77 -4.19 -68.09
CA ASP A 775 -32.15 -4.57 -68.39
C ASP A 775 -32.92 -3.48 -69.17
N ALA A 776 -34.20 -3.73 -69.42
CA ALA A 776 -35.05 -2.79 -70.16
C ALA A 776 -35.40 -1.53 -69.35
N ASP A 777 -35.13 -1.52 -68.05
CA ASP A 777 -35.43 -0.46 -67.09
C ASP A 777 -34.20 0.40 -66.78
N CYS A 778 -33.15 0.30 -67.62
CA CYS A 778 -31.86 1.01 -67.49
C CYS A 778 -31.08 0.62 -66.22
N GLY A 779 -31.34 -0.55 -65.63
CA GLY A 779 -30.72 -1.02 -64.40
C GLY A 779 -29.91 -2.31 -64.56
N PHE A 780 -29.03 -2.57 -63.59
CA PHE A 780 -28.42 -3.88 -63.40
C PHE A 780 -28.06 -4.12 -61.93
N THR A 781 -27.91 -5.39 -61.55
CA THR A 781 -27.33 -5.78 -60.27
C THR A 781 -26.37 -6.94 -60.50
N THR A 782 -25.15 -6.85 -59.98
CA THR A 782 -24.15 -7.93 -60.10
C THR A 782 -23.27 -8.02 -58.85
N PRO A 783 -22.97 -9.23 -58.35
CA PRO A 783 -21.94 -9.42 -57.35
C PRO A 783 -20.54 -9.27 -57.95
N ILE A 784 -19.60 -8.73 -57.19
CA ILE A 784 -18.16 -8.75 -57.48
C ILE A 784 -17.39 -9.16 -56.21
N THR A 785 -16.45 -10.09 -56.34
CA THR A 785 -15.63 -10.55 -55.21
C THR A 785 -14.33 -9.76 -55.14
N VAL A 786 -14.01 -9.21 -53.97
CA VAL A 786 -12.69 -8.61 -53.73
C VAL A 786 -11.65 -9.74 -53.68
N PRO A 787 -10.60 -9.73 -54.51
CA PRO A 787 -9.63 -10.82 -54.51
C PRO A 787 -8.93 -11.00 -53.15
N GLU A 788 -8.74 -12.25 -52.74
CA GLU A 788 -7.89 -12.58 -51.59
C GLU A 788 -6.49 -11.97 -51.76
N GLY A 789 -5.98 -11.30 -50.73
CA GLY A 789 -4.68 -10.62 -50.74
C GLY A 789 -4.68 -9.22 -51.36
N THR A 790 -5.86 -8.63 -51.60
CA THR A 790 -6.00 -7.18 -51.83
C THR A 790 -5.57 -6.45 -50.56
N PRO A 791 -4.59 -5.53 -50.61
CA PRO A 791 -4.17 -4.77 -49.43
C PRO A 791 -5.33 -3.94 -48.85
N PRO A 792 -5.34 -3.69 -47.52
CA PRO A 792 -6.33 -2.82 -46.90
C PRO A 792 -6.23 -1.39 -47.44
N GLY A 793 -7.37 -0.72 -47.52
CA GLY A 793 -7.49 0.64 -48.04
C GLY A 793 -8.66 0.82 -49.00
N VAL A 794 -8.78 2.02 -49.58
CA VAL A 794 -9.87 2.37 -50.50
C VAL A 794 -9.58 1.87 -51.91
N ILE A 795 -10.56 1.21 -52.52
CA ILE A 795 -10.56 0.81 -53.92
C ILE A 795 -11.79 1.39 -54.61
N ILE A 796 -11.72 1.56 -55.94
CA ILE A 796 -12.80 2.12 -56.76
C ILE A 796 -13.47 1.00 -57.53
N VAL A 797 -14.79 0.91 -57.44
CA VAL A 797 -15.61 0.13 -58.36
C VAL A 797 -15.87 1.00 -59.58
N ASP A 798 -15.41 0.56 -60.75
CA ASP A 798 -15.60 1.24 -62.03
C ASP A 798 -16.57 0.43 -62.90
N ALA A 799 -17.69 1.04 -63.31
CA ALA A 799 -18.68 0.43 -64.18
C ALA A 799 -18.71 1.16 -65.53
N GLN A 800 -18.13 0.55 -66.55
CA GLN A 800 -17.96 1.13 -67.87
C GLN A 800 -18.77 0.38 -68.94
N PRO A 801 -19.68 1.05 -69.66
CA PRO A 801 -20.42 0.45 -70.78
C PRO A 801 -19.53 0.11 -71.99
N ASP A 802 -19.76 -1.05 -72.59
CA ASP A 802 -18.99 -1.56 -73.74
C ASP A 802 -19.23 -0.78 -75.05
N ASP A 803 -20.33 -0.01 -75.13
CA ASP A 803 -20.64 0.86 -76.27
C ASP A 803 -19.88 2.20 -76.23
N GLY A 804 -19.15 2.45 -75.13
CA GLY A 804 -18.36 3.66 -74.90
C GLY A 804 -19.16 4.87 -74.42
N SER A 805 -20.38 4.69 -73.93
CA SER A 805 -21.11 5.74 -73.20
C SER A 805 -20.44 6.07 -71.87
N GLU A 806 -20.89 7.13 -71.19
CA GLU A 806 -20.39 7.48 -69.86
C GLU A 806 -20.64 6.32 -68.88
N GLY A 807 -19.68 6.08 -67.98
CA GLY A 807 -19.76 5.09 -66.90
C GLY A 807 -19.89 5.77 -65.54
N ALA A 808 -19.91 4.97 -64.47
CA ALA A 808 -20.01 5.46 -63.10
C ALA A 808 -18.97 4.78 -62.20
N GLN A 809 -18.57 5.48 -61.13
CA GLN A 809 -17.60 5.00 -60.15
C GLN A 809 -18.13 5.16 -58.73
N THR A 810 -17.82 4.21 -57.85
CA THR A 810 -18.10 4.32 -56.41
C THR A 810 -16.95 3.70 -55.60
N PRO A 811 -16.47 4.35 -54.51
CA PRO A 811 -15.43 3.79 -53.66
C PRO A 811 -15.99 2.75 -52.68
N ILE A 812 -15.17 1.76 -52.34
CA ILE A 812 -15.39 0.83 -51.23
C ILE A 812 -14.09 0.67 -50.43
N ALA A 813 -14.19 0.33 -49.15
CA ALA A 813 -13.04 0.12 -48.28
C ALA A 813 -12.79 -1.37 -48.08
N VAL A 814 -11.54 -1.80 -48.31
CA VAL A 814 -11.06 -3.13 -47.96
C VAL A 814 -10.45 -3.08 -46.56
N SER A 815 -11.01 -3.85 -45.62
CA SER A 815 -10.50 -4.00 -44.25
C SER A 815 -9.88 -5.40 -44.07
N GLU A 816 -8.90 -5.54 -43.19
CA GLU A 816 -8.43 -6.85 -42.75
C GLU A 816 -9.18 -7.23 -41.47
N SER A 817 -10.13 -8.16 -41.56
CA SER A 817 -10.47 -8.92 -40.36
C SER A 817 -9.53 -10.09 -40.26
N LEU A 818 -8.95 -10.27 -39.06
CA LEU A 818 -9.05 -11.50 -38.28
C LEU A 818 -8.21 -11.32 -37.01
N GLY A 819 -8.90 -11.07 -35.90
CA GLY A 819 -8.47 -11.47 -34.56
C GLY A 819 -7.24 -10.76 -33.96
N GLY A 820 -7.52 -9.85 -33.04
CA GLY A 820 -6.61 -9.48 -31.93
C GLY A 820 -5.33 -8.76 -32.36
N GLY A 821 -5.40 -7.44 -32.49
CA GLY A 821 -4.22 -6.61 -32.69
C GLY A 821 -4.52 -5.13 -32.51
N ASN A 822 -4.37 -4.67 -31.27
CA ASN A 822 -4.36 -3.27 -30.82
C ASN A 822 -5.69 -2.52 -30.93
N ASP A 823 -6.51 -2.65 -29.88
CA ASP A 823 -7.64 -1.76 -29.59
C ASP A 823 -7.07 -0.35 -29.32
N ARG A 824 -6.85 0.40 -30.40
CA ARG A 824 -6.54 1.82 -30.32
C ARG A 824 -7.85 2.54 -30.17
N ASP A 825 -7.93 3.43 -29.20
CA ASP A 825 -9.10 4.30 -29.01
C ASP A 825 -9.15 5.32 -30.17
N LEU A 826 -9.75 4.90 -31.28
CA LEU A 826 -9.95 5.73 -32.46
C LEU A 826 -11.25 6.51 -32.32
N SER A 827 -11.17 7.83 -32.50
CA SER A 827 -12.35 8.69 -32.44
C SER A 827 -12.47 9.53 -33.70
N ALA A 828 -13.70 9.77 -34.16
CA ALA A 828 -13.98 10.69 -35.24
C ALA A 828 -15.09 11.65 -34.86
N ARG A 829 -15.03 12.86 -35.41
CA ARG A 829 -16.06 13.88 -35.19
C ARG A 829 -16.12 14.88 -36.32
N PHE A 830 -17.29 15.48 -36.48
CA PHE A 830 -17.52 16.60 -37.37
C PHE A 830 -17.46 17.93 -36.61
N GLU A 831 -16.93 18.99 -37.24
CA GLU A 831 -16.83 20.32 -36.61
C GLU A 831 -18.21 20.90 -36.27
N LYS A 832 -19.18 20.67 -37.15
CA LYS A 832 -20.56 21.11 -36.97
C LYS A 832 -21.47 19.89 -37.00
N PRO A 833 -22.38 19.73 -36.04
CA PRO A 833 -23.35 18.63 -36.04
C PRO A 833 -24.39 18.78 -37.16
N ALA A 834 -24.61 20.00 -37.67
CA ALA A 834 -25.44 20.25 -38.85
C ALA A 834 -24.86 21.36 -39.73
N VAL A 835 -24.95 21.23 -41.05
CA VAL A 835 -24.38 22.16 -42.03
C VAL A 835 -25.31 22.31 -43.23
N ARG A 836 -25.41 23.52 -43.79
CA ARG A 836 -26.27 23.73 -44.97
C ARG A 836 -25.55 23.31 -46.25
N GLN A 837 -26.33 22.83 -47.22
CA GLN A 837 -25.89 22.67 -48.59
C GLN A 837 -25.14 23.91 -49.10
N GLY A 838 -23.88 23.73 -49.52
CA GLY A 838 -23.00 24.79 -50.02
C GLY A 838 -22.11 25.48 -48.97
N ASP A 839 -22.23 25.14 -47.68
CA ASP A 839 -21.34 25.63 -46.61
C ASP A 839 -20.14 24.68 -46.40
N GLU A 840 -19.08 25.18 -45.74
CA GLU A 840 -17.89 24.40 -45.38
C GLU A 840 -18.10 23.56 -44.12
N GLN A 841 -17.54 22.35 -44.14
CA GLN A 841 -17.53 21.37 -43.06
C GLN A 841 -16.13 20.78 -42.88
N THR A 842 -15.76 20.47 -41.64
CA THR A 842 -14.50 19.80 -41.31
C THR A 842 -14.75 18.47 -40.61
N PHE A 843 -14.06 17.42 -41.06
CA PHE A 843 -14.06 16.08 -40.47
C PHE A 843 -12.71 15.84 -39.79
N TYR A 844 -12.75 15.43 -38.52
CA TYR A 844 -11.57 15.11 -37.71
C TYR A 844 -11.57 13.65 -37.32
N ALA A 845 -10.39 13.03 -37.35
CA ALA A 845 -10.19 11.69 -36.81
C ALA A 845 -8.87 11.64 -36.02
N SER A 846 -8.85 10.91 -34.91
CA SER A 846 -7.72 10.82 -33.98
C SER A 846 -7.49 9.38 -33.52
N GLY A 847 -6.28 9.13 -33.04
CA GLY A 847 -5.89 7.82 -32.48
C GLY A 847 -4.97 7.01 -33.40
N PHE A 848 -4.63 7.53 -34.59
CA PHE A 848 -3.71 6.92 -35.57
C PHE A 848 -2.23 7.16 -35.20
N ASP A 849 -1.31 6.42 -35.81
CA ASP A 849 0.13 6.61 -35.60
C ASP A 849 0.66 7.81 -36.38
N ALA A 850 1.69 8.46 -35.82
CA ALA A 850 2.31 9.60 -36.46
C ALA A 850 2.87 9.24 -37.85
N GLY A 851 2.35 9.92 -38.89
CA GLY A 851 2.70 9.67 -40.29
C GLY A 851 1.90 8.57 -40.98
N GLU A 852 0.94 7.95 -40.30
CA GLU A 852 0.01 6.97 -40.85
C GLU A 852 -0.95 7.62 -41.84
N VAL A 853 -1.18 7.00 -42.99
CA VAL A 853 -2.04 7.58 -44.03
C VAL A 853 -3.48 7.11 -43.82
N VAL A 854 -4.38 8.07 -43.65
CA VAL A 854 -5.81 7.84 -43.41
C VAL A 854 -6.62 8.45 -44.56
N VAL A 855 -7.74 7.82 -44.91
CA VAL A 855 -8.68 8.30 -45.93
C VAL A 855 -10.05 8.50 -45.29
N GLY A 856 -10.64 9.68 -45.48
CA GLY A 856 -12.01 9.97 -45.07
C GLY A 856 -13.00 9.69 -46.20
N ILE A 857 -14.13 9.08 -45.90
CA ILE A 857 -15.24 8.82 -46.82
C ILE A 857 -16.51 9.42 -46.23
N ILE A 858 -17.25 10.21 -47.00
CA ILE A 858 -18.57 10.71 -46.61
C ILE A 858 -19.64 9.92 -47.35
N ASN A 859 -20.41 9.11 -46.64
CA ASN A 859 -21.45 8.23 -47.19
C ASN A 859 -22.79 8.95 -47.30
N SER A 860 -23.15 9.29 -48.53
CA SER A 860 -24.51 9.44 -49.06
C SER A 860 -24.45 9.48 -50.58
N GLU A 861 -23.57 10.32 -51.11
CA GLU A 861 -23.05 10.27 -52.47
C GLU A 861 -21.53 10.23 -52.29
N PRO A 862 -20.87 9.08 -52.45
CA PRO A 862 -19.62 8.81 -51.75
C PRO A 862 -18.51 9.78 -52.16
N ILE A 863 -18.20 10.71 -51.25
CA ILE A 863 -17.10 11.65 -51.43
C ILE A 863 -15.87 11.05 -50.76
N ALA A 864 -14.91 10.61 -51.55
CA ALA A 864 -13.58 10.29 -51.05
C ALA A 864 -12.82 11.59 -50.77
N LEU A 865 -12.47 11.81 -49.50
CA LEU A 865 -11.59 12.89 -49.09
C LEU A 865 -10.14 12.50 -49.40
N PRO A 866 -9.26 13.48 -49.69
CA PRO A 866 -7.88 13.18 -50.07
C PRO A 866 -7.14 12.46 -48.94
N ALA A 867 -6.34 11.45 -49.27
CA ALA A 867 -5.49 10.77 -48.30
C ALA A 867 -4.58 11.77 -47.56
N GLN A 868 -4.54 11.68 -46.24
CA GLN A 868 -3.72 12.55 -45.40
C GLN A 868 -2.93 11.72 -44.39
N ALA A 869 -1.67 12.12 -44.17
CA ALA A 869 -0.85 11.53 -43.11
C ALA A 869 -1.20 12.17 -41.78
N ALA A 870 -1.42 11.34 -40.76
CA ALA A 870 -1.61 11.78 -39.38
C ALA A 870 -0.41 12.59 -38.90
N ASP A 871 -0.69 13.64 -38.15
CA ASP A 871 0.33 14.51 -37.57
C ASP A 871 1.12 13.80 -36.45
N SER A 872 2.02 14.52 -35.77
CA SER A 872 2.84 13.94 -34.69
C SER A 872 2.03 13.44 -33.50
N ASP A 873 0.77 13.87 -33.39
CA ASP A 873 -0.14 13.56 -32.29
C ASP A 873 -1.23 12.56 -32.72
N GLY A 874 -1.13 12.00 -33.94
CA GLY A 874 -2.04 10.97 -34.44
C GLY A 874 -3.37 11.49 -34.99
N ASN A 875 -3.45 12.78 -35.34
CA ASN A 875 -4.68 13.42 -35.81
C ASN A 875 -4.68 13.68 -37.32
N VAL A 876 -5.86 13.62 -37.92
CA VAL A 876 -6.11 13.92 -39.33
C VAL A 876 -7.33 14.83 -39.47
N GLU A 877 -7.26 15.82 -40.36
CA GLU A 877 -8.34 16.77 -40.60
C GLU A 877 -8.64 16.96 -42.10
N TRP A 878 -9.93 17.00 -42.45
CA TRP A 878 -10.36 17.29 -43.83
C TRP A 878 -11.43 18.36 -43.85
N THR A 879 -11.15 19.47 -44.54
CA THR A 879 -12.15 20.50 -44.83
C THR A 879 -12.71 20.30 -46.24
N PHE A 880 -14.03 20.18 -46.36
CA PHE A 880 -14.74 20.07 -47.63
C PHE A 880 -15.98 20.99 -47.67
N THR A 881 -16.46 21.30 -48.87
CA THR A 881 -17.73 22.04 -49.06
C THR A 881 -18.83 21.04 -49.33
N VAL A 882 -19.93 21.12 -48.56
CA VAL A 882 -21.09 20.26 -48.73
C VAL A 882 -21.73 20.53 -50.09
N PRO A 883 -21.82 19.55 -51.00
CA PRO A 883 -22.41 19.77 -52.32
C PRO A 883 -23.84 20.27 -52.23
N ARG A 884 -24.25 21.14 -53.16
CA ARG A 884 -25.61 21.71 -53.17
C ARG A 884 -26.70 20.71 -53.58
N ASN A 885 -26.29 19.57 -54.12
CA ASN A 885 -27.13 18.45 -54.52
C ASN A 885 -27.12 17.29 -53.51
N MET A 886 -26.33 17.39 -52.42
CA MET A 886 -26.32 16.37 -51.37
C MET A 886 -27.69 16.34 -50.68
N ASP A 887 -28.22 15.15 -50.40
CA ASP A 887 -29.51 15.00 -49.74
C ASP A 887 -29.58 15.74 -48.40
N VAL A 888 -30.79 16.08 -47.96
CA VAL A 888 -31.02 16.75 -46.67
C VAL A 888 -31.37 15.67 -45.65
N GLY A 889 -30.63 15.56 -44.56
CA GLY A 889 -30.80 14.49 -43.58
C GLY A 889 -29.46 14.08 -42.93
N PRO A 890 -29.41 12.94 -42.24
CA PRO A 890 -28.19 12.45 -41.61
C PRO A 890 -27.21 11.88 -42.64
N HIS A 891 -25.93 12.19 -42.46
CA HIS A 891 -24.82 11.71 -43.28
C HIS A 891 -23.71 11.16 -42.39
N GLN A 892 -23.03 10.11 -42.87
CA GLN A 892 -21.96 9.44 -42.12
C GLN A 892 -20.59 9.74 -42.71
N GLY A 893 -19.61 10.02 -41.87
CA GLY A 893 -18.19 10.09 -42.21
C GLY A 893 -17.43 8.92 -41.60
N ILE A 894 -16.59 8.27 -42.41
CA ILE A 894 -15.75 7.15 -42.00
C ILE A 894 -14.29 7.51 -42.30
N ALA A 895 -13.43 7.49 -41.29
CA ALA A 895 -11.98 7.61 -41.45
C ALA A 895 -11.36 6.22 -41.40
N VAL A 896 -10.64 5.81 -42.44
CA VAL A 896 -10.07 4.46 -42.58
C VAL A 896 -8.55 4.55 -42.70
N SER A 897 -7.83 3.77 -41.89
CA SER A 897 -6.38 3.61 -42.05
C SER A 897 -6.06 2.85 -43.34
N THR A 898 -5.08 3.33 -44.10
CA THR A 898 -4.53 2.60 -45.25
C THR A 898 -3.41 1.63 -44.89
N ALA A 899 -2.97 1.62 -43.63
CA ALA A 899 -1.90 0.75 -43.14
C ALA A 899 -2.47 -0.44 -42.35
N GLU A 900 -3.39 -0.18 -41.43
CA GLU A 900 -3.92 -1.16 -40.47
C GLU A 900 -5.39 -1.55 -40.77
N GLY A 901 -6.12 -0.75 -41.57
CA GLY A 901 -7.49 -1.08 -42.00
C GLY A 901 -8.58 -0.90 -40.94
N ASP A 902 -8.23 -0.35 -39.78
CA ASP A 902 -9.14 0.10 -38.72
C ASP A 902 -9.83 1.43 -39.11
N SER A 903 -10.94 1.75 -38.44
CA SER A 903 -11.75 2.92 -38.79
C SER A 903 -12.43 3.59 -37.61
N ALA A 904 -12.69 4.89 -37.76
CA ALA A 904 -13.51 5.69 -36.85
C ALA A 904 -14.65 6.37 -37.59
N MET A 905 -15.83 6.46 -36.97
CA MET A 905 -17.05 6.96 -37.60
C MET A 905 -17.65 8.15 -36.85
N ALA A 906 -18.29 9.04 -37.58
CA ALA A 906 -19.09 10.13 -37.03
C ALA A 906 -20.26 10.46 -37.97
N GLU A 907 -21.27 11.16 -37.45
CA GLU A 907 -22.43 11.59 -38.23
C GLU A 907 -22.61 13.11 -38.20
N PHE A 908 -23.26 13.66 -39.22
CA PHE A 908 -23.68 15.05 -39.29
C PHE A 908 -24.92 15.23 -40.16
N ASP A 909 -25.74 16.25 -39.88
CA ASP A 909 -26.95 16.55 -40.66
C ASP A 909 -26.69 17.60 -41.75
N VAL A 910 -27.20 17.36 -42.96
CA VAL A 910 -27.25 18.37 -44.03
C VAL A 910 -28.61 19.05 -44.04
N LEU A 911 -28.58 20.38 -44.04
CA LEU A 911 -29.76 21.24 -44.09
C LEU A 911 -29.96 21.86 -45.48
N ALA A 912 -31.21 22.02 -45.90
CA ALA A 912 -31.55 22.67 -47.16
C ALA A 912 -30.98 24.11 -47.27
N ALA A 913 -30.55 24.48 -48.48
CA ALA A 913 -30.15 25.85 -48.78
C ALA A 913 -31.35 26.82 -48.66
N SER A 914 -31.12 28.03 -48.14
CA SER A 914 -32.16 29.06 -48.05
C SER A 914 -32.38 29.74 -49.40
N PHE A 915 -33.62 29.73 -49.92
CA PHE A 915 -34.00 30.50 -51.10
C PHE A 915 -34.44 31.93 -50.70
N ASP A 916 -33.69 32.96 -51.08
CA ASP A 916 -34.12 34.36 -50.95
C ASP A 916 -35.02 34.75 -52.13
N THR A 917 -36.32 34.93 -51.87
CA THR A 917 -37.28 35.45 -52.87
C THR A 917 -37.59 36.92 -52.55
N GLY A 918 -36.99 37.85 -53.30
CA GLY A 918 -37.29 39.28 -53.20
C GLY A 918 -38.68 39.65 -53.73
N SER A 919 -39.36 40.58 -53.06
CA SER A 919 -40.52 41.32 -53.62
C SER A 919 -40.72 42.70 -52.95
N ASP A 920 -40.89 43.73 -53.79
CA ASP A 920 -41.13 45.15 -53.49
C ASP A 920 -42.50 45.46 -52.82
N GLY A 921 -42.56 46.55 -52.02
CA GLY A 921 -43.84 47.15 -51.57
C GLY A 921 -43.74 48.40 -50.69
N ASP A 922 -44.09 49.56 -51.27
CA ASP A 922 -44.11 50.94 -50.76
C ASP A 922 -45.28 51.25 -49.78
N GLY A 923 -45.10 52.22 -48.84
CA GLY A 923 -46.17 52.69 -47.95
C GLY A 923 -45.78 53.65 -46.81
N SER A 924 -45.77 54.96 -47.10
CA SER A 924 -45.49 56.11 -46.20
C SER A 924 -46.60 56.50 -45.19
N GLY A 925 -46.22 57.04 -44.00
CA GLY A 925 -47.14 57.77 -43.09
C GLY A 925 -46.51 58.40 -41.83
N ALA A 926 -46.48 59.73 -41.75
CA ALA A 926 -45.83 60.64 -40.78
C ALA A 926 -46.56 60.74 -39.39
N SER A 927 -45.93 60.84 -38.20
CA SER A 927 -45.11 61.88 -37.52
C SER A 927 -45.78 62.40 -36.22
N GLY A 928 -45.08 62.26 -35.09
CA GLY A 928 -45.35 62.93 -33.81
C GLY A 928 -44.24 62.63 -32.78
N ASP A 929 -43.55 63.68 -32.32
CA ASP A 929 -42.44 63.72 -31.32
C ASP A 929 -42.63 65.04 -30.50
N PRO A 930 -42.04 65.31 -29.30
CA PRO A 930 -40.93 64.65 -28.60
C PRO A 930 -41.05 64.49 -27.05
N ASP A 931 -40.17 63.66 -26.46
CA ASP A 931 -39.42 63.81 -25.19
C ASP A 931 -39.22 62.47 -24.43
N ASP A 932 -38.17 61.71 -24.81
CA ASP A 932 -37.05 61.26 -23.95
C ASP A 932 -36.10 60.35 -24.78
N GLY A 933 -34.80 60.70 -24.91
CA GLY A 933 -33.79 59.97 -25.72
C GLY A 933 -32.66 59.35 -24.89
N PRO A 934 -31.53 58.87 -25.46
CA PRO A 934 -31.23 58.47 -26.84
C PRO A 934 -30.79 56.98 -27.01
N LEU A 935 -30.99 56.44 -28.21
CA LEU A 935 -30.58 55.09 -28.67
C LEU A 935 -29.12 55.05 -29.16
N ALA A 936 -28.49 53.87 -29.14
CA ALA A 936 -27.59 53.38 -30.20
C ALA A 936 -27.27 51.88 -30.06
N SER A 937 -27.70 51.06 -31.01
CA SER A 937 -26.89 49.95 -31.54
C SER A 937 -27.55 49.43 -32.82
N THR A 938 -26.92 49.73 -33.94
CA THR A 938 -27.35 49.42 -35.30
C THR A 938 -26.75 48.10 -35.77
N GLY A 939 -27.57 47.24 -36.37
CA GLY A 939 -27.09 46.34 -37.41
C GLY A 939 -26.91 47.12 -38.73
N ALA A 940 -25.79 46.89 -39.41
CA ALA A 940 -25.65 46.75 -40.88
C ALA A 940 -24.17 46.83 -41.29
N ASN A 941 -23.61 45.65 -41.59
CA ASN A 941 -22.84 45.26 -42.77
C ASN A 941 -22.35 46.39 -43.71
N VAL A 942 -21.06 46.47 -44.06
CA VAL A 942 -20.39 45.84 -45.24
C VAL A 942 -18.99 46.48 -45.44
N THR A 943 -18.02 45.63 -45.83
CA THR A 943 -16.86 45.90 -46.71
C THR A 943 -15.51 46.41 -46.14
N ALA A 944 -14.54 45.49 -46.23
CA ALA A 944 -13.22 45.60 -46.91
C ALA A 944 -12.07 46.43 -46.31
N LEU A 945 -11.07 45.70 -45.79
CA LEU A 945 -9.62 45.95 -45.97
C LEU A 945 -8.87 44.65 -45.53
N VAL A 946 -8.47 43.70 -46.39
CA VAL A 946 -7.33 43.67 -47.31
C VAL A 946 -6.01 44.18 -46.71
N ALA A 947 -5.16 43.26 -46.22
CA ALA A 947 -3.70 43.16 -46.44
C ALA A 947 -3.13 42.09 -45.47
N ALA A 948 -3.02 40.82 -45.86
CA ALA A 948 -1.88 40.24 -46.58
C ALA A 948 -0.50 40.53 -45.94
N THR A 949 0.08 39.51 -45.29
CA THR A 949 1.50 39.12 -45.46
C THR A 949 1.72 37.69 -44.95
N VAL A 950 1.63 36.74 -45.88
CA VAL A 950 2.32 35.44 -45.85
C VAL A 950 3.72 35.66 -46.42
N LEU A 951 4.76 35.10 -45.79
CA LEU A 951 6.06 34.65 -46.34
C LEU A 951 7.22 34.95 -45.38
N LEU A 952 7.73 33.89 -44.74
CA LEU A 952 9.14 33.49 -44.62
C LEU A 952 9.30 32.66 -43.35
N LEU A 953 9.60 31.36 -43.49
CA LEU A 953 10.77 30.70 -42.88
C LEU A 953 10.71 29.18 -43.10
N GLY A 954 10.88 28.78 -44.37
CA GLY A 954 11.45 27.47 -44.71
C GLY A 954 12.80 27.69 -45.40
N ALA A 955 13.81 26.94 -44.96
CA ALA A 955 15.16 26.76 -45.52
C ALA A 955 16.25 27.78 -45.13
N GLY A 956 17.24 27.28 -44.37
CA GLY A 956 18.41 28.06 -43.99
C GLY A 956 19.58 27.35 -43.28
N ALA A 957 19.80 26.05 -43.55
CA ALA A 957 21.11 25.36 -43.51
C ALA A 957 22.07 25.49 -42.30
N VAL A 958 22.36 24.33 -41.67
CA VAL A 958 23.72 23.78 -41.44
C VAL A 958 24.57 24.36 -40.29
N MET A 959 25.07 23.43 -39.45
CA MET A 959 26.01 23.56 -38.32
C MET A 959 25.31 23.95 -37.00
N ILE A 960 25.36 23.22 -35.88
CA ILE A 960 26.54 22.62 -35.24
C ILE A 960 26.10 21.44 -34.35
N LYS A 961 26.63 20.27 -34.69
CA LYS A 961 26.85 19.11 -33.83
C LYS A 961 27.67 19.51 -32.59
N ARG A 962 27.33 18.96 -31.42
CA ARG A 962 28.02 19.01 -30.10
C ARG A 962 27.62 20.15 -29.15
N ARG A 963 26.72 19.80 -28.22
CA ARG A 963 26.75 20.28 -26.84
C ARG A 963 26.52 19.15 -25.81
N ARG A 964 27.10 17.99 -26.11
CA ARG A 964 27.62 17.06 -25.10
C ARG A 964 29.14 17.18 -25.24
N GLU A 965 29.84 17.47 -24.14
CA GLU A 965 31.23 17.95 -24.02
C GLU A 965 31.37 19.48 -24.05
N ILE A 966 31.32 20.13 -22.88
CA ILE A 966 32.21 21.22 -22.38
C ILE A 966 31.66 21.65 -20.99
N SER A 967 31.77 20.76 -20.00
CA SER A 967 31.81 21.15 -18.57
C SER A 967 33.15 20.80 -17.92
N GLN A 968 34.11 20.27 -18.70
CA GLN A 968 35.50 20.05 -18.29
C GLN A 968 36.43 21.26 -18.53
N ALA A 969 35.90 22.49 -18.62
CA ALA A 969 36.73 23.67 -18.89
C ALA A 969 36.45 24.86 -17.95
N PHE A 970 36.03 24.59 -16.70
CA PHE A 970 35.89 25.64 -15.67
C PHE A 970 36.86 25.53 -14.48
N ALA A 971 37.83 24.60 -14.52
CA ALA A 971 38.81 24.41 -13.43
C ALA A 971 40.30 24.62 -13.83
N THR A 972 40.61 25.26 -14.96
CA THR A 972 42.02 25.46 -15.38
C THR A 972 42.32 26.86 -15.94
N ALA A 973 41.75 27.91 -15.35
CA ALA A 973 42.10 29.29 -15.71
C ALA A 973 42.03 30.28 -14.53
N MET A 974 42.29 29.82 -13.29
CA MET A 974 42.61 30.70 -12.16
C MET A 974 43.99 30.35 -11.58
N GLY A 975 44.98 30.23 -12.47
CA GLY A 975 46.37 30.01 -12.10
C GLY A 975 47.31 30.33 -13.26
N ARG A 976 48.15 31.35 -13.05
CA ARG A 976 49.28 31.81 -13.88
C ARG A 976 48.96 32.82 -15.00
N MET A 977 49.10 34.11 -14.64
CA MET A 977 49.93 35.02 -15.43
C MET A 977 51.06 35.54 -14.54
N THR A 978 52.27 35.29 -15.03
CA THR A 978 53.60 35.68 -14.58
C THR A 978 53.86 37.17 -14.79
N ASP A 979 54.58 37.81 -13.85
CA ASP A 979 55.61 38.78 -14.23
C ASP A 979 56.79 38.74 -13.25
N ASP A 980 57.97 38.46 -13.77
CA ASP A 980 59.27 38.58 -13.10
C ASP A 980 60.04 39.68 -13.84
N SER A 981 60.28 40.82 -13.18
CA SER A 981 61.55 41.56 -13.33
C SER A 981 61.73 42.65 -12.25
N ARG A 982 62.78 42.44 -11.44
CA ARG A 982 63.51 43.36 -10.52
C ARG A 982 64.00 44.65 -11.23
N PRO A 983 64.36 45.79 -10.58
CA PRO A 983 65.37 45.85 -9.48
C PRO A 983 65.30 47.02 -8.45
N VAL A 984 66.27 46.93 -7.51
CA VAL A 984 66.75 47.83 -6.43
C VAL A 984 66.19 47.56 -5.04
#